data_AF-A0A523JGE7-F1
#
_entry.id   AF-A0A523JGE7-F1
#
_cell.length_a   1.000
_cell.length_b   1.000
_cell.length_c   1.000
_cell.angle_alpha   90.00
_cell.angle_beta   90.00
_cell.angle_gamma   90.00
#
_symmetry.space_group_name_H-M   'P 1'
#
loop_
_entity.id
_entity.type
_entity.pdbx_description
1 polymer ?
#
loop_
_entity_poly.entity_id
_entity_poly.type
_entity_poly.pdbx_seq_one_letter_code
_entity_poly.pdbx_strand_id
1 'polypeptide(L)'
;MAELLEVAQGVGGSYLHKVERASQRVDDGAQACATGDTTRAQQRLRGLRQRFNGTRRALDRAVRRGKLIQPDADTIAGLLQFTDALRRATQRRLERHPCPELVEILSPAPHEVAADDRVLLLFELAADADPGTVTISLAFASGQTSISPTQVSTTQGWVRVDCVESGLHTLTLSVTSLAGSPTDEEAVSFQCDVSGFTVGAEVELLIEPDTGPEVLRLTPVRPLRSGATYAVVVTQDLTAKASGRTAPTAAFWADAGIIGVPPKGAEAFYSADPNDPRNPFPSGRLVRPDGTIHIPDGFSARAVPDLPRLDGVRAFLRGLDALSEEHRGFSPSTRIVLTFGAPIKLRKVTPENLFLVEIANPGPAEGQLLELLDALDSQRGIPSGALAVASVFPVEDLAGAMATIRDQLASRAASTPPVPDFSDPDPNDAQVFGIFDPNDAEFAGFFGGSPPAGAGLVARGSFPSPDYRENGRFPERFLDGSEVPPSITLDFLLVLPTGATPAGGFPTVILQHGFGGDNSFVSASSADFAAAGLATIGINAPEHGVRGNFFDFFDFSDFNTFGNNFRQGSVDLLQLVQVIQAGVDVRGDPNSELRGTDLGYLGVSLGGVLGGVFAATEPAVSAPVLNVPGGRLAQFAGSTSGLATPFLASFAAEAGIPVRTCKGDPEGSECTDDSACAPGESCRFNLDFELMLDSALPNFQTQLDPGDGISYVRGFRIEPRLSDPRPVLIQEGIGDIVLANPLTEALARGIGLPANRADTATQGVAGLWRFPPPTGHGIFGLAEVRAQAITFLESNGTIITTP
;
A
#
# COMPACT_ATOMS: atom_id res chain seq x y z
N MET A 1 -24.42 -12.39 -3.68
CA MET A 1 -25.79 -12.98 -3.75
C MET A 1 -26.85 -12.09 -3.14
N ALA A 2 -26.61 -11.48 -1.96
CA ALA A 2 -27.53 -10.53 -1.33
C ALA A 2 -27.92 -9.36 -2.25
N GLU A 3 -26.94 -8.72 -2.89
CA GLU A 3 -27.16 -7.65 -3.87
C GLU A 3 -28.02 -8.10 -5.08
N LEU A 4 -27.80 -9.31 -5.58
CA LEU A 4 -28.60 -9.90 -6.66
C LEU A 4 -30.05 -10.16 -6.21
N LEU A 5 -30.27 -10.51 -4.94
CA LEU A 5 -31.61 -10.70 -4.36
C LEU A 5 -32.34 -9.37 -4.26
N GLU A 6 -31.67 -8.33 -3.78
CA GLU A 6 -32.21 -6.97 -3.63
C GLU A 6 -32.70 -6.41 -4.98
N VAL A 7 -31.86 -6.48 -6.02
CA VAL A 7 -32.25 -6.05 -7.37
C VAL A 7 -33.39 -6.92 -7.92
N ALA A 8 -33.39 -8.23 -7.63
CA ALA A 8 -34.45 -9.13 -8.10
C ALA A 8 -35.81 -8.89 -7.41
N GLN A 9 -35.84 -8.36 -6.20
CA GLN A 9 -37.08 -7.95 -5.51
C GLN A 9 -37.79 -6.83 -6.25
N GLY A 10 -37.04 -5.88 -6.82
CA GLY A 10 -37.58 -4.77 -7.62
C GLY A 10 -38.16 -5.18 -8.98
N VAL A 11 -37.80 -6.36 -9.50
CA VAL A 11 -38.10 -6.80 -10.88
C VAL A 11 -39.24 -7.84 -10.97
N GLY A 12 -39.61 -8.49 -9.86
CA GLY A 12 -40.83 -9.31 -9.73
C GLY A 12 -40.64 -10.78 -9.33
N GLY A 13 -41.70 -11.38 -8.78
CA GLY A 13 -41.64 -12.64 -7.99
C GLY A 13 -41.08 -13.90 -8.69
N SER A 14 -41.18 -14.01 -10.02
CA SER A 14 -40.61 -15.17 -10.75
C SER A 14 -39.08 -15.13 -10.86
N TYR A 15 -38.49 -13.93 -10.84
CA TYR A 15 -37.04 -13.72 -10.88
C TYR A 15 -36.44 -13.84 -9.50
N LEU A 16 -37.07 -13.19 -8.52
CA LEU A 16 -36.76 -13.34 -7.10
C LEU A 16 -36.68 -14.82 -6.71
N HIS A 17 -37.71 -15.62 -7.04
CA HIS A 17 -37.72 -17.05 -6.74
C HIS A 17 -36.63 -17.90 -7.44
N LYS A 18 -36.04 -17.41 -8.53
CA LYS A 18 -34.89 -18.07 -9.19
C LYS A 18 -33.58 -17.67 -8.54
N VAL A 19 -33.47 -16.43 -8.09
CA VAL A 19 -32.31 -15.90 -7.39
C VAL A 19 -32.23 -16.46 -5.96
N GLU A 20 -33.35 -16.55 -5.24
CA GLU A 20 -33.45 -17.21 -3.92
C GLU A 20 -32.96 -18.66 -3.97
N ARG A 21 -33.38 -19.42 -4.98
CA ARG A 21 -32.92 -20.81 -5.16
C ARG A 21 -31.44 -20.93 -5.55
N ALA A 22 -30.87 -19.90 -6.16
CA ALA A 22 -29.43 -19.83 -6.38
C ALA A 22 -28.71 -19.48 -5.08
N SER A 23 -29.26 -18.55 -4.28
CA SER A 23 -28.70 -18.15 -2.97
C SER A 23 -28.67 -19.32 -2.01
N GLN A 24 -29.79 -20.03 -1.85
CA GLN A 24 -29.87 -21.22 -1.01
C GLN A 24 -28.83 -22.27 -1.38
N ARG A 25 -28.47 -22.40 -2.67
CA ARG A 25 -27.42 -23.33 -3.09
C ARG A 25 -26.01 -22.86 -2.76
N VAL A 26 -25.77 -21.55 -2.77
CA VAL A 26 -24.52 -20.97 -2.27
C VAL A 26 -24.45 -21.25 -0.77
N ASP A 27 -25.52 -21.02 -0.03
CA ASP A 27 -25.59 -21.26 1.42
C ASP A 27 -25.41 -22.75 1.77
N ASP A 28 -26.08 -23.66 1.06
CA ASP A 28 -25.89 -25.11 1.18
C ASP A 28 -24.43 -25.52 0.88
N GLY A 29 -23.79 -24.84 -0.08
CA GLY A 29 -22.41 -25.07 -0.46
C GLY A 29 -21.44 -24.60 0.61
N ALA A 30 -21.69 -23.42 1.19
CA ALA A 30 -20.93 -22.87 2.30
C ALA A 30 -21.06 -23.75 3.56
N GLN A 31 -22.27 -24.22 3.89
CA GLN A 31 -22.49 -25.15 5.02
C GLN A 31 -21.81 -26.51 4.81
N ALA A 32 -21.85 -27.04 3.58
CA ALA A 32 -21.11 -28.25 3.25
C ALA A 32 -19.60 -28.04 3.42
N CYS A 33 -19.08 -26.88 2.99
CA CYS A 33 -17.68 -26.53 3.18
C CYS A 33 -17.31 -26.40 4.66
N ALA A 34 -18.10 -25.68 5.46
CA ALA A 34 -17.88 -25.53 6.90
C ALA A 34 -17.85 -26.87 7.68
N THR A 35 -18.47 -27.92 7.14
CA THR A 35 -18.48 -29.27 7.74
C THR A 35 -17.46 -30.24 7.14
N GLY A 36 -16.57 -29.75 6.28
CA GLY A 36 -15.53 -30.56 5.60
C GLY A 36 -16.00 -31.32 4.36
N ASP A 37 -17.25 -31.17 3.93
CA ASP A 37 -17.82 -31.83 2.75
C ASP A 37 -17.52 -31.04 1.47
N THR A 38 -16.23 -30.99 1.12
CA THR A 38 -15.69 -30.33 -0.09
C THR A 38 -16.39 -30.81 -1.36
N THR A 39 -16.65 -32.11 -1.45
CA THR A 39 -17.28 -32.72 -2.63
C THR A 39 -18.69 -32.14 -2.82
N ARG A 40 -19.49 -32.06 -1.75
CA ARG A 40 -20.82 -31.46 -1.81
C ARG A 40 -20.75 -29.96 -2.07
N ALA A 41 -19.81 -29.23 -1.49
CA ALA A 41 -19.60 -27.81 -1.79
C ALA A 41 -19.34 -27.57 -3.29
N GLN A 42 -18.41 -28.32 -3.88
CA GLN A 42 -18.13 -28.27 -5.32
C GLN A 42 -19.36 -28.64 -6.17
N GLN A 43 -20.11 -29.67 -5.78
CA GLN A 43 -21.33 -30.08 -6.48
C GLN A 43 -22.40 -28.97 -6.47
N ARG A 44 -22.58 -28.27 -5.33
CA ARG A 44 -23.51 -27.15 -5.21
C ARG A 44 -23.10 -25.99 -6.11
N LEU A 45 -21.81 -25.64 -6.12
CA LEU A 45 -21.26 -24.60 -7.00
C LEU A 45 -21.42 -24.97 -8.49
N ARG A 46 -21.05 -26.17 -8.92
CA ARG A 46 -21.25 -26.62 -10.33
C ARG A 46 -22.71 -26.49 -10.77
N GLY A 47 -23.65 -26.80 -9.86
CA GLY A 47 -25.09 -26.70 -10.09
C GLY A 47 -25.63 -25.27 -10.29
N LEU A 48 -24.89 -24.23 -9.89
CA LEU A 48 -25.31 -22.82 -10.05
C LEU A 48 -25.25 -22.36 -11.51
N ARG A 49 -24.29 -22.87 -12.30
CA ARG A 49 -24.15 -22.51 -13.72
C ARG A 49 -25.45 -22.72 -14.51
N GLN A 50 -26.12 -23.85 -14.30
CA GLN A 50 -27.38 -24.15 -14.97
C GLN A 50 -28.51 -23.20 -14.56
N ARG A 51 -28.51 -22.75 -13.28
CA ARG A 51 -29.47 -21.80 -12.75
C ARG A 51 -29.24 -20.40 -13.31
N PHE A 52 -28.01 -19.90 -13.31
CA PHE A 52 -27.66 -18.61 -13.91
C PHE A 52 -28.03 -18.55 -15.39
N ASN A 53 -27.71 -19.60 -16.16
CA ASN A 53 -28.14 -19.71 -17.56
C ASN A 53 -29.66 -19.75 -17.73
N GLY A 54 -30.39 -20.36 -16.79
CA GLY A 54 -31.85 -20.37 -16.75
C GLY A 54 -32.44 -18.98 -16.47
N THR A 55 -31.84 -18.23 -15.55
CA THR A 55 -32.24 -16.86 -15.19
C THR A 55 -31.95 -15.89 -16.33
N ARG A 56 -30.75 -15.92 -16.92
CA ARG A 56 -30.38 -15.08 -18.08
C ARG A 56 -31.33 -15.26 -19.26
N ARG A 57 -31.60 -16.51 -19.64
CA ARG A 57 -32.57 -16.81 -20.72
C ARG A 57 -33.99 -16.34 -20.42
N ALA A 58 -34.38 -16.27 -19.15
CA ALA A 58 -35.68 -15.74 -18.76
C ALA A 58 -35.71 -14.21 -18.87
N LEU A 59 -34.63 -13.54 -18.46
CA LEU A 59 -34.42 -12.10 -18.59
C LEU A 59 -34.49 -11.66 -20.05
N ASP A 60 -33.70 -12.31 -20.92
CA ASP A 60 -33.70 -12.04 -22.36
C ASP A 60 -35.09 -12.20 -23.00
N ARG A 61 -35.90 -13.15 -22.49
CA ARG A 61 -37.28 -13.35 -22.95
C ARG A 61 -38.24 -12.29 -22.43
N ALA A 62 -38.03 -11.73 -21.25
CA ALA A 62 -38.87 -10.66 -20.72
C ALA A 62 -38.59 -9.31 -21.39
N VAL A 63 -37.31 -8.98 -21.62
CA VAL A 63 -36.91 -7.80 -22.40
C VAL A 63 -37.53 -7.88 -23.81
N ARG A 64 -37.39 -9.00 -24.51
CA ARG A 64 -38.02 -9.22 -25.84
C ARG A 64 -39.55 -9.13 -25.84
N ARG A 65 -40.21 -9.31 -24.69
CA ARG A 65 -41.68 -9.25 -24.56
C ARG A 65 -42.16 -7.93 -23.96
N GLY A 66 -41.28 -6.94 -23.78
CA GLY A 66 -41.61 -5.65 -23.17
C GLY A 66 -42.06 -5.74 -21.70
N LYS A 67 -41.69 -6.83 -21.00
CA LYS A 67 -42.09 -7.06 -19.60
C LYS A 67 -41.07 -6.57 -18.57
N LEU A 68 -39.92 -6.08 -19.02
CA LEU A 68 -38.83 -5.57 -18.17
C LEU A 68 -38.05 -4.49 -18.95
N ILE A 69 -37.60 -3.45 -18.25
CA ILE A 69 -36.81 -2.35 -18.83
C ILE A 69 -35.34 -2.77 -18.91
N GLN A 70 -34.65 -2.31 -19.95
CA GLN A 70 -33.28 -2.71 -20.29
C GLN A 70 -32.23 -2.39 -19.21
N PRO A 71 -32.26 -1.24 -18.50
CA PRO A 71 -31.30 -0.93 -17.43
C PRO A 71 -31.32 -1.96 -16.28
N ASP A 72 -32.51 -2.39 -15.84
CA ASP A 72 -32.66 -3.39 -14.77
C ASP A 72 -32.22 -4.78 -15.23
N ALA A 73 -32.48 -5.11 -16.51
CA ALA A 73 -32.04 -6.36 -17.11
C ALA A 73 -30.51 -6.42 -17.27
N ASP A 74 -29.87 -5.33 -17.68
CA ASP A 74 -28.43 -5.26 -17.82
C ASP A 74 -27.73 -5.29 -16.45
N THR A 75 -28.32 -4.65 -15.43
CA THR A 75 -27.85 -4.72 -14.04
C THR A 75 -27.88 -6.16 -13.49
N ILE A 76 -29.02 -6.86 -13.63
CA ILE A 76 -29.13 -8.27 -13.22
C ILE A 76 -28.19 -9.17 -14.04
N ALA A 77 -28.03 -8.90 -15.34
CA ALA A 77 -27.13 -9.67 -16.20
C ALA A 77 -25.65 -9.46 -15.82
N GLY A 78 -25.26 -8.25 -15.44
CA GLY A 78 -23.93 -7.90 -14.93
C GLY A 78 -23.63 -8.63 -13.62
N LEU A 79 -24.53 -8.54 -12.64
CA LEU A 79 -24.40 -9.22 -11.35
C LEU A 79 -24.35 -10.75 -11.50
N LEU A 80 -25.13 -11.34 -12.42
CA LEU A 80 -25.06 -12.78 -12.72
C LEU A 80 -23.72 -13.19 -13.35
N GLN A 81 -23.13 -12.35 -14.20
CA GLN A 81 -21.83 -12.61 -14.81
C GLN A 81 -20.71 -12.55 -13.78
N PHE A 82 -20.73 -11.53 -12.91
CA PHE A 82 -19.82 -11.40 -11.78
C PHE A 82 -19.93 -12.59 -10.83
N THR A 83 -21.15 -12.98 -10.45
CA THR A 83 -21.40 -14.13 -9.57
C THR A 83 -20.92 -15.45 -10.20
N ASP A 84 -21.08 -15.66 -11.51
CA ASP A 84 -20.55 -16.85 -12.20
C ASP A 84 -19.02 -16.83 -12.30
N ALA A 85 -18.39 -15.64 -12.33
CA ALA A 85 -16.94 -15.50 -12.27
C ALA A 85 -16.40 -15.90 -10.90
N LEU A 86 -16.97 -15.36 -9.81
CA LEU A 86 -16.64 -15.75 -8.45
C LEU A 86 -16.82 -17.25 -8.23
N ARG A 87 -17.97 -17.81 -8.64
CA ARG A 87 -18.22 -19.25 -8.57
C ARG A 87 -17.14 -20.09 -9.27
N ARG A 88 -16.64 -19.66 -10.44
CA ARG A 88 -15.53 -20.36 -11.14
C ARG A 88 -14.23 -20.27 -10.36
N ALA A 89 -13.94 -19.11 -9.79
CA ALA A 89 -12.75 -18.91 -8.95
C ALA A 89 -12.83 -19.82 -7.71
N THR A 90 -13.93 -19.77 -6.96
CA THR A 90 -14.16 -20.64 -5.79
C THR A 90 -14.08 -22.12 -6.16
N GLN A 91 -14.65 -22.53 -7.31
CA GLN A 91 -14.59 -23.93 -7.70
C GLN A 91 -13.16 -24.41 -8.02
N ARG A 92 -12.35 -23.59 -8.69
CA ARG A 92 -10.93 -23.90 -8.94
C ARG A 92 -10.12 -23.90 -7.65
N ARG A 93 -10.46 -23.02 -6.69
CA ARG A 93 -9.85 -23.02 -5.36
C ARG A 93 -10.16 -24.31 -4.61
N LEU A 94 -11.41 -24.74 -4.58
CA LEU A 94 -11.82 -26.01 -3.95
C LEU A 94 -11.25 -27.27 -4.61
N GLU A 95 -10.75 -27.17 -5.84
CA GLU A 95 -10.02 -28.27 -6.51
C GLU A 95 -8.59 -28.41 -5.97
N ARG A 96 -8.05 -27.37 -5.32
CA ARG A 96 -6.71 -27.32 -4.73
C ARG A 96 -6.73 -27.38 -3.20
N HIS A 97 -7.74 -26.78 -2.56
CA HIS A 97 -7.87 -26.68 -1.11
C HIS A 97 -9.19 -27.33 -0.66
N PRO A 98 -9.16 -28.47 0.04
CA PRO A 98 -10.36 -29.05 0.63
C PRO A 98 -10.88 -28.17 1.76
N CYS A 99 -12.19 -28.22 2.00
CA CYS A 99 -12.82 -27.58 3.13
C CYS A 99 -12.63 -28.38 4.43
N PRO A 100 -12.70 -27.74 5.62
CA PRO A 100 -12.73 -26.29 5.81
C PRO A 100 -11.36 -25.68 5.55
N GLU A 101 -11.35 -24.45 5.03
CA GLU A 101 -10.13 -23.66 4.89
C GLU A 101 -9.93 -22.88 6.19
N LEU A 102 -9.08 -23.41 7.06
CA LEU A 102 -8.73 -22.82 8.35
C LEU A 102 -7.38 -22.11 8.30
N VAL A 103 -6.54 -22.44 7.33
CA VAL A 103 -5.24 -21.79 7.10
C VAL A 103 -5.01 -21.53 5.62
N GLU A 104 -4.35 -20.42 5.31
CA GLU A 104 -3.83 -20.10 3.98
C GLU A 104 -2.36 -19.69 4.09
N ILE A 105 -1.45 -20.39 3.42
CA ILE A 105 -0.02 -20.05 3.35
C ILE A 105 0.11 -18.91 2.33
N LEU A 106 0.50 -17.74 2.82
CA LEU A 106 0.68 -16.51 2.04
C LEU A 106 2.09 -16.42 1.43
N SER A 107 3.07 -17.05 2.07
CA SER A 107 4.46 -17.18 1.63
C SER A 107 5.11 -18.34 2.39
N PRO A 108 6.01 -19.16 1.83
CA PRO A 108 6.42 -19.10 0.44
C PRO A 108 5.31 -19.57 -0.49
N ALA A 109 5.30 -19.10 -1.74
CA ALA A 109 4.40 -19.59 -2.77
C ALA A 109 4.82 -21.00 -3.24
N PRO A 110 3.91 -21.77 -3.86
CA PRO A 110 4.25 -23.06 -4.45
C PRO A 110 5.37 -22.93 -5.49
N HIS A 111 6.42 -23.71 -5.25
CA HIS A 111 7.69 -23.74 -5.98
C HIS A 111 8.43 -22.39 -5.99
N GLU A 112 8.14 -21.51 -5.02
CA GLU A 112 8.98 -20.35 -4.75
C GLU A 112 10.39 -20.80 -4.43
N VAL A 113 11.38 -20.12 -4.99
CA VAL A 113 12.77 -20.38 -4.66
C VAL A 113 13.21 -19.37 -3.58
N ALA A 114 13.76 -19.88 -2.49
CA ALA A 114 14.21 -19.11 -1.33
C ALA A 114 15.13 -17.97 -1.76
N ALA A 115 14.86 -16.80 -1.21
CA ALA A 115 15.54 -15.60 -1.63
C ALA A 115 16.98 -15.50 -1.07
N ASP A 116 17.11 -15.87 0.20
CA ASP A 116 18.34 -15.84 0.97
C ASP A 116 18.69 -17.27 1.43
N ASP A 117 19.60 -17.40 2.40
CA ASP A 117 19.72 -18.61 3.24
C ASP A 117 18.49 -18.81 4.16
N ARG A 118 17.40 -18.08 3.92
CA ARG A 118 16.17 -18.07 4.72
C ARG A 118 14.93 -17.92 3.85
N VAL A 119 13.84 -18.53 4.31
CA VAL A 119 12.49 -18.40 3.77
C VAL A 119 11.56 -17.84 4.83
N LEU A 120 10.77 -16.84 4.48
CA LEU A 120 9.70 -16.36 5.33
C LEU A 120 8.45 -17.20 5.09
N LEU A 121 8.04 -17.98 6.09
CA LEU A 121 6.69 -18.51 6.12
C LEU A 121 5.77 -17.44 6.70
N LEU A 122 4.77 -17.03 5.93
CA LEU A 122 3.65 -16.20 6.37
C LEU A 122 2.36 -16.96 6.06
N PHE A 123 1.43 -17.01 7.01
CA PHE A 123 0.15 -17.69 6.83
C PHE A 123 -0.99 -16.91 7.47
N GLU A 124 -2.18 -16.98 6.88
CA GLU A 124 -3.44 -16.45 7.42
C GLU A 124 -4.21 -17.58 8.11
N LEU A 125 -4.95 -17.26 9.17
CA LEU A 125 -5.85 -18.17 9.87
C LEU A 125 -7.29 -17.69 9.74
N ALA A 126 -8.21 -18.63 9.51
CA ALA A 126 -9.63 -18.35 9.56
C ALA A 126 -10.08 -18.07 11.01
N ALA A 127 -11.18 -17.33 11.18
CA ALA A 127 -11.72 -17.02 12.51
C ALA A 127 -12.09 -18.27 13.33
N ASP A 128 -12.37 -19.39 12.66
CA ASP A 128 -12.71 -20.67 13.29
C ASP A 128 -11.47 -21.54 13.58
N ALA A 129 -10.27 -21.12 13.20
CA ALA A 129 -9.01 -21.82 13.47
C ALA A 129 -8.54 -21.59 14.91
N ASP A 130 -7.94 -22.61 15.54
CA ASP A 130 -7.30 -22.52 16.84
C ASP A 130 -5.79 -22.26 16.67
N PRO A 131 -5.30 -21.04 16.92
CA PRO A 131 -3.88 -20.68 16.77
C PRO A 131 -2.95 -21.53 17.64
N GLY A 132 -3.44 -22.01 18.78
CA GLY A 132 -2.65 -22.84 19.70
C GLY A 132 -2.35 -24.23 19.17
N THR A 133 -3.00 -24.62 18.06
CA THR A 133 -2.81 -25.92 17.40
C THR A 133 -1.98 -25.83 16.13
N VAL A 134 -1.49 -24.64 15.78
CA VAL A 134 -0.64 -24.46 14.59
C VAL A 134 0.65 -25.26 14.76
N THR A 135 0.88 -26.18 13.83
CA THR A 135 2.12 -26.93 13.73
C THR A 135 2.71 -26.72 12.35
N ILE A 136 4.02 -26.48 12.31
CA ILE A 136 4.76 -26.28 11.08
C ILE A 136 5.83 -27.36 11.02
N SER A 137 5.91 -28.04 9.89
CA SER A 137 6.98 -28.98 9.62
C SER A 137 7.59 -28.69 8.25
N LEU A 138 8.91 -28.78 8.17
CA LEU A 138 9.64 -28.69 6.92
C LEU A 138 10.29 -30.03 6.63
N ALA A 139 9.95 -30.59 5.48
CA ALA A 139 10.54 -31.81 4.95
C ALA A 139 11.74 -31.46 4.05
N PHE A 140 12.91 -31.92 4.48
CA PHE A 140 14.18 -31.95 3.77
C PHE A 140 14.40 -33.33 3.15
N ALA A 141 15.32 -33.44 2.19
CA ALA A 141 15.76 -34.74 1.69
C ALA A 141 16.47 -35.56 2.79
N SER A 142 17.09 -34.88 3.75
CA SER A 142 17.80 -35.45 4.89
C SER A 142 16.90 -35.79 6.10
N GLY A 143 15.65 -35.34 6.14
CA GLY A 143 14.71 -35.59 7.24
C GLY A 143 13.60 -34.54 7.37
N GLN A 144 12.70 -34.68 8.34
CA GLN A 144 11.66 -33.68 8.62
C GLN A 144 11.96 -32.99 9.94
N THR A 145 11.87 -31.66 9.96
CA THR A 145 12.08 -30.83 11.15
C THR A 145 10.78 -30.13 11.52
N SER A 146 10.39 -30.22 12.79
CA SER A 146 9.31 -29.40 13.33
C SER A 146 9.84 -28.00 13.59
N ILE A 147 9.14 -26.99 13.09
CA ILE A 147 9.49 -25.59 13.26
C ILE A 147 8.49 -25.00 14.26
N SER A 148 8.99 -24.45 15.35
CA SER A 148 8.15 -23.66 16.24
C SER A 148 7.90 -22.30 15.58
N PRO A 149 6.65 -21.90 15.33
CA PRO A 149 6.39 -20.58 14.79
C PRO A 149 6.94 -19.49 15.72
N THR A 150 7.55 -18.46 15.15
CA THR A 150 8.09 -17.35 15.96
C THR A 150 6.96 -16.62 16.66
N GLN A 151 5.86 -16.33 15.94
CA GLN A 151 4.64 -15.73 16.47
C GLN A 151 3.39 -16.16 15.71
N VAL A 152 2.30 -16.43 16.43
CA VAL A 152 1.00 -16.82 15.84
C VAL A 152 -0.11 -15.98 16.47
N SER A 153 -0.82 -15.25 15.62
CA SER A 153 -2.06 -14.57 15.93
C SER A 153 -3.30 -15.42 15.69
N THR A 154 -4.47 -14.86 15.93
CA THR A 154 -5.79 -15.44 15.66
C THR A 154 -6.16 -15.39 14.20
N THR A 155 -5.55 -14.51 13.40
CA THR A 155 -5.80 -14.50 11.96
C THR A 155 -4.57 -14.63 11.10
N GLN A 156 -3.36 -14.79 11.65
CA GLN A 156 -2.14 -15.03 10.89
C GLN A 156 -1.00 -15.55 11.76
N GLY A 157 0.12 -15.91 11.16
CA GLY A 157 1.36 -16.13 11.87
C GLY A 157 2.52 -16.16 10.90
N TRP A 158 3.73 -16.22 11.45
CA TRP A 158 4.93 -16.26 10.63
C TRP A 158 6.09 -16.96 11.32
N VAL A 159 7.04 -17.41 10.51
CA VAL A 159 8.34 -17.91 10.97
C VAL A 159 9.39 -17.72 9.88
N ARG A 160 10.61 -17.38 10.28
CA ARG A 160 11.77 -17.47 9.39
C ARG A 160 12.36 -18.86 9.46
N VAL A 161 12.52 -19.48 8.30
CA VAL A 161 12.99 -20.83 8.14
C VAL A 161 14.35 -20.80 7.46
N ASP A 162 15.40 -21.24 8.16
CA ASP A 162 16.73 -21.32 7.59
C ASP A 162 16.81 -22.43 6.53
N CYS A 163 17.29 -22.08 5.34
CA CYS A 163 17.63 -23.03 4.27
C CYS A 163 18.98 -23.69 4.60
N VAL A 164 18.93 -24.90 5.16
CA VAL A 164 20.14 -25.67 5.53
C VAL A 164 20.67 -26.56 4.40
N GLU A 165 19.86 -26.83 3.36
CA GLU A 165 20.26 -27.60 2.17
C GLU A 165 19.56 -27.07 0.91
N SER A 166 20.26 -27.07 -0.23
CA SER A 166 19.64 -26.78 -1.53
C SER A 166 18.71 -27.91 -1.96
N GLY A 167 17.60 -27.59 -2.62
CA GLY A 167 16.65 -28.57 -3.15
C GLY A 167 15.19 -28.17 -2.93
N LEU A 168 14.27 -28.96 -3.47
CA LEU A 168 12.84 -28.78 -3.24
C LEU A 168 12.48 -29.34 -1.87
N HIS A 169 11.88 -28.49 -1.04
CA HIS A 169 11.41 -28.81 0.30
C HIS A 169 9.90 -28.63 0.37
N THR A 170 9.25 -29.40 1.23
CA THR A 170 7.82 -29.26 1.47
C THR A 170 7.59 -28.78 2.88
N LEU A 171 7.02 -27.59 3.02
CA LEU A 171 6.50 -27.09 4.26
C LEU A 171 5.05 -27.49 4.39
N THR A 172 4.70 -28.05 5.54
CA THR A 172 3.34 -28.42 5.88
C THR A 172 2.94 -27.68 7.14
N LEU A 173 1.83 -26.96 7.06
CA LEU A 173 1.21 -26.25 8.16
C LEU A 173 -0.15 -26.91 8.43
N SER A 174 -0.34 -27.37 9.66
CA SER A 174 -1.63 -27.92 10.09
C SER A 174 -2.23 -27.07 11.21
N VAL A 175 -3.54 -26.85 11.17
CA VAL A 175 -4.31 -26.15 12.20
C VAL A 175 -5.64 -26.86 12.45
N THR A 176 -6.10 -26.88 13.70
CA THR A 176 -7.40 -27.45 14.07
C THR A 176 -8.41 -26.35 14.32
N SER A 177 -9.70 -26.60 14.08
CA SER A 177 -10.73 -25.63 14.43
C SER A 177 -10.86 -25.45 15.96
N LEU A 178 -11.38 -24.30 16.39
CA LEU A 178 -11.72 -24.02 17.80
C LEU A 178 -12.72 -25.04 18.39
N ALA A 179 -13.48 -25.74 17.54
CA ALA A 179 -14.41 -26.79 17.94
C ALA A 179 -13.73 -28.18 18.09
N GLY A 180 -12.43 -28.30 17.83
CA GLY A 180 -11.64 -29.53 17.93
C GLY A 180 -11.78 -30.48 16.73
N SER A 181 -12.49 -30.07 15.68
CA SER A 181 -12.64 -30.75 14.38
C SER A 181 -13.46 -29.84 13.46
N PRO A 182 -13.09 -29.65 12.17
CA PRO A 182 -12.05 -30.36 11.41
C PRO A 182 -10.63 -29.83 11.63
N THR A 183 -9.63 -30.60 11.22
CA THR A 183 -8.23 -30.14 11.05
C THR A 183 -8.01 -29.84 9.58
N ASP A 184 -7.42 -28.68 9.31
CA ASP A 184 -6.98 -28.28 7.98
C ASP A 184 -5.45 -28.40 7.92
N GLU A 185 -4.97 -28.80 6.75
CA GLU A 185 -3.56 -28.95 6.46
C GLU A 185 -3.27 -28.34 5.10
N GLU A 186 -2.34 -27.42 5.11
CA GLU A 186 -1.84 -26.81 3.90
C GLU A 186 -0.36 -27.08 3.75
N ALA A 187 0.02 -27.52 2.56
CA ALA A 187 1.40 -27.77 2.23
C ALA A 187 1.81 -26.92 1.05
N VAL A 188 2.98 -26.31 1.18
CA VAL A 188 3.64 -25.61 0.08
C VAL A 188 5.01 -26.22 -0.14
N SER A 189 5.29 -26.57 -1.39
CA SER A 189 6.65 -26.93 -1.76
C SER A 189 7.39 -25.67 -2.19
N PHE A 190 8.64 -25.49 -1.79
CA PHE A 190 9.48 -24.35 -2.17
C PHE A 190 10.91 -24.85 -2.32
N GLN A 191 11.74 -24.20 -3.12
CA GLN A 191 13.09 -24.63 -3.39
C GLN A 191 14.07 -23.79 -2.59
N CYS A 192 14.90 -24.39 -1.75
CA CYS A 192 16.07 -23.69 -1.22
C CYS A 192 17.18 -23.72 -2.26
N ASP A 193 17.83 -22.57 -2.48
CA ASP A 193 19.02 -22.51 -3.31
C ASP A 193 20.04 -21.56 -2.66
N VAL A 194 21.03 -22.15 -2.00
CA VAL A 194 22.15 -21.41 -1.39
C VAL A 194 23.24 -20.99 -2.39
N SER A 195 23.00 -21.10 -3.72
CA SER A 195 24.02 -20.93 -4.75
C SER A 195 23.86 -19.76 -5.75
N GLY A 196 22.73 -19.04 -5.76
CA GLY A 196 22.56 -17.78 -6.51
C GLY A 196 21.59 -17.84 -7.70
N PHE A 197 20.87 -16.72 -7.88
CA PHE A 197 19.76 -16.42 -8.80
C PHE A 197 18.52 -17.35 -8.71
N THR A 198 17.46 -16.85 -8.08
CA THR A 198 16.26 -17.62 -7.73
C THR A 198 14.98 -16.86 -8.10
N VAL A 199 13.99 -17.56 -8.68
CA VAL A 199 12.70 -16.99 -9.10
C VAL A 199 11.64 -17.18 -8.00
N GLY A 200 11.33 -16.10 -7.27
CA GLY A 200 10.46 -16.03 -6.08
C GLY A 200 8.95 -16.15 -6.34
N ALA A 201 8.12 -15.75 -5.36
CA ALA A 201 6.64 -15.83 -5.41
C ALA A 201 5.98 -15.06 -6.57
N GLU A 202 4.82 -15.58 -7.03
CA GLU A 202 3.93 -14.86 -7.94
C GLU A 202 3.26 -13.68 -7.23
N VAL A 203 3.40 -12.47 -7.78
CA VAL A 203 2.74 -11.29 -7.23
C VAL A 203 1.32 -11.17 -7.77
N GLU A 204 0.34 -10.92 -6.90
CA GLU A 204 -1.03 -10.66 -7.33
C GLU A 204 -1.11 -9.31 -8.05
N LEU A 205 -1.65 -9.34 -9.28
CA LEU A 205 -1.75 -8.17 -10.16
C LEU A 205 -3.21 -7.83 -10.45
N LEU A 206 -3.58 -6.57 -10.26
CA LEU A 206 -4.81 -6.02 -10.81
C LEU A 206 -4.58 -5.68 -12.27
N ILE A 207 -5.43 -6.23 -13.13
CA ILE A 207 -5.39 -6.00 -14.58
C ILE A 207 -6.42 -4.93 -14.92
N GLU A 208 -5.95 -3.74 -15.27
CA GLU A 208 -6.80 -2.62 -15.68
C GLU A 208 -7.00 -2.64 -17.21
N PRO A 209 -8.24 -2.71 -17.74
CA PRO A 209 -8.48 -2.59 -19.17
C PRO A 209 -8.28 -1.14 -19.59
N ASP A 210 -7.29 -0.88 -20.44
CA ASP A 210 -7.04 0.47 -20.96
C ASP A 210 -8.04 0.86 -22.07
N THR A 211 -8.11 2.17 -22.35
CA THR A 211 -8.91 2.78 -23.43
C THR A 211 -8.37 2.48 -24.84
N GLY A 212 -7.11 2.05 -24.95
CA GLY A 212 -6.50 1.45 -26.14
C GLY A 212 -6.42 -0.07 -26.01
N PRO A 213 -6.84 -0.87 -27.01
CA PRO A 213 -7.04 -2.29 -26.78
C PRO A 213 -5.74 -3.10 -26.71
N GLU A 214 -4.57 -2.47 -26.91
CA GLU A 214 -3.24 -3.08 -27.12
C GLU A 214 -2.24 -2.87 -25.96
N VAL A 215 -2.59 -2.07 -24.94
CA VAL A 215 -1.76 -1.84 -23.74
C VAL A 215 -2.37 -2.60 -22.56
N LEU A 216 -1.52 -3.23 -21.76
CA LEU A 216 -1.89 -3.93 -20.53
C LEU A 216 -1.17 -3.29 -19.36
N ARG A 217 -1.96 -2.84 -18.37
CA ARG A 217 -1.45 -2.30 -17.10
C ARG A 217 -1.67 -3.30 -15.98
N LEU A 218 -0.60 -3.56 -15.23
CA LEU A 218 -0.59 -4.47 -14.09
C LEU A 218 -0.18 -3.68 -12.87
N THR A 219 -1.08 -3.59 -11.90
CA THR A 219 -0.82 -2.92 -10.64
C THR A 219 -0.63 -3.98 -9.56
N PRO A 220 0.53 -4.02 -8.87
CA PRO A 220 0.70 -4.87 -7.70
C PRO A 220 -0.42 -4.62 -6.67
N VAL A 221 -1.07 -5.69 -6.19
CA VAL A 221 -2.13 -5.58 -5.16
C VAL A 221 -1.53 -5.07 -3.85
N ARG A 222 -0.35 -5.60 -3.50
CA ARG A 222 0.51 -5.12 -2.43
C ARG A 222 1.75 -4.45 -3.06
N PRO A 223 2.34 -3.44 -2.41
CA PRO A 223 3.63 -2.90 -2.86
C PRO A 223 4.66 -4.02 -3.00
N LEU A 224 5.53 -3.92 -4.00
CA LEU A 224 6.68 -4.80 -4.18
C LEU A 224 7.66 -4.65 -3.01
N ARG A 225 8.49 -5.65 -2.76
CA ARG A 225 9.49 -5.59 -1.68
C ARG A 225 10.55 -4.53 -2.01
N SER A 226 10.76 -3.57 -1.11
CA SER A 226 11.80 -2.55 -1.27
C SER A 226 13.18 -3.19 -1.44
N GLY A 227 13.98 -2.72 -2.38
CA GLY A 227 15.33 -3.24 -2.65
C GLY A 227 15.39 -4.60 -3.36
N ALA A 228 14.25 -5.22 -3.67
CA ALA A 228 14.23 -6.46 -4.44
C ALA A 228 14.31 -6.17 -5.95
N THR A 229 14.71 -7.17 -6.73
CA THR A 229 14.61 -7.12 -8.20
C THR A 229 13.46 -8.01 -8.63
N TYR A 230 12.72 -7.60 -9.65
CA TYR A 230 11.59 -8.37 -10.19
C TYR A 230 11.72 -8.57 -11.69
N ALA A 231 11.06 -9.59 -12.22
CA ALA A 231 10.85 -9.76 -13.65
C ALA A 231 9.38 -9.98 -14.00
N VAL A 232 8.89 -9.21 -14.97
CA VAL A 232 7.60 -9.50 -15.61
C VAL A 232 7.84 -10.43 -16.80
N VAL A 233 7.08 -11.52 -16.86
CA VAL A 233 7.22 -12.57 -17.87
C VAL A 233 5.89 -12.80 -18.57
N VAL A 234 5.93 -12.81 -19.91
CA VAL A 234 4.80 -13.16 -20.77
C VAL A 234 5.17 -14.37 -21.61
N THR A 235 4.35 -15.41 -21.57
CA THR A 235 4.54 -16.59 -22.43
C THR A 235 3.72 -16.48 -23.71
N GLN A 236 4.09 -17.25 -24.73
CA GLN A 236 3.35 -17.34 -25.99
C GLN A 236 1.97 -17.99 -25.84
N ASP A 237 1.64 -18.61 -24.69
CA ASP A 237 0.30 -19.17 -24.45
C ASP A 237 -0.75 -18.09 -24.17
N LEU A 238 -0.32 -16.86 -23.88
CA LEU A 238 -1.23 -15.73 -23.79
C LEU A 238 -1.91 -15.49 -25.15
N THR A 239 -3.23 -15.26 -25.13
CA THR A 239 -4.03 -15.20 -26.37
C THR A 239 -4.54 -13.78 -26.67
N ALA A 240 -4.39 -13.33 -27.92
CA ALA A 240 -4.95 -12.07 -28.42
C ALA A 240 -6.34 -12.24 -29.11
N LYS A 241 -7.11 -11.14 -29.24
CA LYS A 241 -8.48 -11.09 -29.82
C LYS A 241 -8.51 -11.50 -31.30
N ALA A 242 -7.47 -11.17 -32.07
CA ALA A 242 -7.34 -11.50 -33.50
C ALA A 242 -6.87 -12.95 -33.79
N SER A 243 -7.08 -13.90 -32.87
CA SER A 243 -6.85 -15.36 -32.99
C SER A 243 -5.41 -15.88 -32.98
N GLY A 244 -4.41 -15.02 -32.81
CA GLY A 244 -3.02 -15.42 -32.55
C GLY A 244 -2.71 -15.62 -31.06
N ARG A 245 -1.72 -16.50 -30.81
CA ARG A 245 -0.88 -16.48 -29.61
C ARG A 245 -0.05 -15.20 -29.57
N THR A 246 0.38 -14.77 -28.39
CA THR A 246 1.42 -13.74 -28.29
C THR A 246 2.71 -14.27 -28.88
N ALA A 247 3.51 -13.38 -29.45
CA ALA A 247 4.76 -13.70 -30.10
C ALA A 247 5.85 -12.72 -29.63
N PRO A 248 7.13 -13.12 -29.67
CA PRO A 248 8.24 -12.23 -29.40
C PRO A 248 8.58 -11.38 -30.61
N THR A 249 9.09 -10.17 -30.38
CA THR A 249 9.74 -9.40 -31.43
C THR A 249 11.08 -10.03 -31.79
N ALA A 250 11.59 -9.73 -32.99
CA ALA A 250 12.93 -10.14 -33.40
C ALA A 250 14.04 -9.58 -32.47
N ALA A 251 13.83 -8.39 -31.89
CA ALA A 251 14.77 -7.79 -30.96
C ALA A 251 14.84 -8.57 -29.64
N PHE A 252 13.70 -8.91 -29.03
CA PHE A 252 13.69 -9.75 -27.82
C PHE A 252 14.33 -11.11 -28.10
N TRP A 253 14.02 -11.71 -29.24
CA TRP A 253 14.54 -13.02 -29.63
C TRP A 253 16.07 -13.01 -29.75
N ALA A 254 16.64 -11.93 -30.29
CA ALA A 254 18.08 -11.74 -30.39
C ALA A 254 18.73 -11.50 -29.02
N ASP A 255 18.16 -10.62 -28.19
CA ASP A 255 18.68 -10.30 -26.85
C ASP A 255 18.56 -11.49 -25.89
N ALA A 256 17.57 -12.36 -26.10
CA ALA A 256 17.42 -13.64 -25.41
C ALA A 256 18.43 -14.71 -25.88
N GLY A 257 19.32 -14.39 -26.83
CA GLY A 257 20.31 -15.32 -27.38
C GLY A 257 19.71 -16.45 -28.24
N ILE A 258 18.46 -16.32 -28.70
CA ILE A 258 17.75 -17.39 -29.39
C ILE A 258 18.03 -17.33 -30.89
N ILE A 259 18.68 -18.37 -31.41
CA ILE A 259 19.00 -18.49 -32.85
C ILE A 259 17.75 -18.96 -33.61
N GLY A 260 17.25 -18.15 -34.55
CA GLY A 260 16.17 -18.54 -35.46
C GLY A 260 15.26 -17.39 -35.85
N VAL A 261 14.13 -17.72 -36.47
CA VAL A 261 13.07 -16.75 -36.77
C VAL A 261 12.01 -16.83 -35.67
N PRO A 262 11.64 -15.71 -35.03
CA PRO A 262 10.61 -15.71 -34.00
C PRO A 262 9.27 -16.22 -34.56
N PRO A 263 8.46 -16.93 -33.75
CA PRO A 263 7.15 -17.40 -34.16
C PRO A 263 6.22 -16.22 -34.51
N LYS A 264 5.27 -16.45 -35.41
CA LYS A 264 4.30 -15.43 -35.81
C LYS A 264 3.14 -15.36 -34.80
N GLY A 265 2.72 -14.15 -34.46
CA GLY A 265 1.61 -13.92 -33.55
C GLY A 265 1.38 -12.43 -33.30
N ALA A 266 0.65 -12.11 -32.24
CA ALA A 266 0.55 -10.74 -31.75
C ALA A 266 1.83 -10.41 -30.97
N GLU A 267 2.68 -9.54 -31.50
CA GLU A 267 3.97 -9.23 -30.86
C GLU A 267 3.76 -8.64 -29.46
N ALA A 268 4.38 -9.21 -28.44
CA ALA A 268 4.62 -8.53 -27.18
C ALA A 268 5.83 -7.61 -27.42
N PHE A 269 5.60 -6.30 -27.40
CA PHE A 269 6.59 -5.36 -27.88
C PHE A 269 7.86 -5.34 -27.02
N TYR A 270 8.99 -5.29 -27.71
CA TYR A 270 10.33 -5.15 -27.17
C TYR A 270 11.23 -4.67 -28.31
N SER A 271 12.03 -3.63 -28.08
CA SER A 271 12.91 -3.02 -29.06
C SER A 271 14.32 -2.87 -28.50
N ALA A 272 15.37 -2.95 -29.34
CA ALA A 272 16.76 -2.73 -28.92
C ALA A 272 17.04 -1.28 -28.48
N ASP A 273 16.18 -0.33 -28.85
CA ASP A 273 16.20 1.02 -28.29
C ASP A 273 15.49 1.02 -26.93
N PRO A 274 16.17 1.24 -25.79
CA PRO A 274 15.52 1.28 -24.48
C PRO A 274 14.51 2.43 -24.36
N ASN A 275 14.60 3.45 -25.22
CA ASN A 275 13.71 4.60 -25.25
C ASN A 275 12.43 4.35 -26.07
N ASP A 276 12.31 3.21 -26.75
CA ASP A 276 11.09 2.90 -27.51
C ASP A 276 9.92 2.81 -26.53
N PRO A 277 8.88 3.62 -26.74
CA PRO A 277 7.81 3.77 -25.77
C PRO A 277 6.90 2.56 -25.60
N ARG A 278 7.00 1.61 -26.52
CA ARG A 278 6.26 0.33 -26.49
C ARG A 278 7.01 -0.73 -25.71
N ASN A 279 8.23 -0.44 -25.25
CA ASN A 279 8.97 -1.36 -24.38
C ASN A 279 8.20 -1.60 -23.07
N PRO A 280 8.39 -2.77 -22.45
CA PRO A 280 7.94 -3.02 -21.10
C PRO A 280 8.46 -1.95 -20.15
N PHE A 281 7.60 -1.48 -19.26
CA PHE A 281 7.98 -0.61 -18.14
C PHE A 281 7.43 -1.21 -16.85
N PRO A 282 8.18 -1.24 -15.74
CA PRO A 282 9.59 -0.89 -15.64
C PRO A 282 10.53 -1.82 -16.41
N SER A 283 11.78 -1.35 -16.59
CA SER A 283 12.80 -2.11 -17.29
C SER A 283 14.20 -1.76 -16.79
N GLY A 284 15.00 -2.78 -16.55
CA GLY A 284 16.41 -2.71 -16.18
C GLY A 284 17.27 -2.10 -17.29
N ARG A 285 16.74 -1.99 -18.50
CA ARG A 285 17.41 -1.29 -19.61
C ARG A 285 17.40 0.23 -19.47
N LEU A 286 16.60 0.74 -18.53
CA LEU A 286 16.65 2.13 -18.08
C LEU A 286 17.63 2.31 -16.92
N VAL A 287 18.25 1.23 -16.40
CA VAL A 287 19.23 1.32 -15.31
C VAL A 287 20.62 1.55 -15.89
N ARG A 288 21.28 2.61 -15.46
CA ARG A 288 22.66 2.95 -15.82
C ARG A 288 23.64 2.01 -15.13
N PRO A 289 24.90 1.92 -15.60
CA PRO A 289 25.92 1.08 -14.96
C PRO A 289 26.21 1.40 -13.48
N ASP A 290 25.91 2.63 -13.04
CA ASP A 290 26.05 3.07 -11.64
C ASP A 290 24.82 2.73 -10.76
N GLY A 291 23.82 2.05 -11.33
CA GLY A 291 22.58 1.64 -10.68
C GLY A 291 21.47 2.70 -10.72
N THR A 292 21.72 3.89 -11.26
CA THR A 292 20.71 4.96 -11.34
C THR A 292 19.72 4.73 -12.47
N ILE A 293 18.47 5.16 -12.31
CA ILE A 293 17.46 5.11 -13.36
C ILE A 293 17.64 6.30 -14.31
N HIS A 294 17.63 5.99 -15.59
CA HIS A 294 17.50 6.93 -16.68
C HIS A 294 16.06 6.94 -17.18
N ILE A 295 15.34 8.04 -16.90
CA ILE A 295 14.11 8.37 -17.61
C ILE A 295 14.49 9.23 -18.84
N PRO A 296 14.23 8.77 -20.07
CA PRO A 296 14.54 9.53 -21.29
C PRO A 296 13.69 10.81 -21.43
N ASP A 297 14.17 11.81 -22.17
CA ASP A 297 13.37 13.00 -22.49
C ASP A 297 12.11 12.63 -23.27
N GLY A 298 10.94 13.04 -22.75
CA GLY A 298 9.64 12.75 -23.34
C GLY A 298 9.18 11.31 -23.16
N PHE A 299 9.82 10.56 -22.27
CA PHE A 299 9.41 9.21 -21.92
C PHE A 299 7.96 9.20 -21.47
N SER A 300 7.55 10.12 -20.59
CA SER A 300 6.16 10.17 -20.11
C SER A 300 5.18 10.65 -21.17
N ALA A 301 5.62 11.46 -22.12
CA ALA A 301 4.83 11.96 -23.26
C ALA A 301 4.54 10.92 -24.34
N ARG A 302 5.06 9.70 -24.21
CA ARG A 302 5.12 8.74 -25.30
C ARG A 302 3.80 8.23 -25.86
N ALA A 303 2.76 8.18 -25.03
CA ALA A 303 1.42 7.75 -25.44
C ALA A 303 0.54 8.91 -25.93
N VAL A 304 1.06 10.15 -25.90
CA VAL A 304 0.31 11.35 -26.24
C VAL A 304 0.31 11.54 -27.77
N PRO A 305 -0.85 11.54 -28.45
CA PRO A 305 -0.93 11.71 -29.89
C PRO A 305 -0.30 13.01 -30.39
N ASP A 306 0.37 12.96 -31.54
CA ASP A 306 1.00 14.12 -32.19
C ASP A 306 -0.05 15.07 -32.82
N LEU A 307 -0.78 15.77 -31.96
CA LEU A 307 -1.76 16.79 -32.30
C LEU A 307 -1.29 18.14 -31.73
N PRO A 308 -1.43 19.26 -32.48
CA PRO A 308 -1.00 20.58 -32.00
C PRO A 308 -1.64 20.99 -30.66
N ARG A 309 -2.90 20.61 -30.42
CA ARG A 309 -3.60 20.91 -29.16
C ARG A 309 -2.98 20.22 -27.92
N LEU A 310 -2.15 19.20 -28.14
CA LEU A 310 -1.44 18.45 -27.11
C LEU A 310 0.04 18.84 -26.97
N ASP A 311 0.49 19.91 -27.65
CA ASP A 311 1.87 20.41 -27.52
C ASP A 311 2.20 20.81 -26.08
N GLY A 312 1.26 21.47 -25.39
CA GLY A 312 1.41 21.84 -23.98
C GLY A 312 1.47 20.63 -23.05
N VAL A 313 0.64 19.61 -23.29
CA VAL A 313 0.68 18.32 -22.56
C VAL A 313 2.04 17.65 -22.70
N ARG A 314 2.59 17.57 -23.94
CA ARG A 314 3.93 17.00 -24.16
C ARG A 314 5.02 17.81 -23.48
N ALA A 315 4.93 19.15 -23.50
CA ALA A 315 5.89 20.02 -22.85
C ALA A 315 5.88 19.84 -21.31
N PHE A 316 4.69 19.78 -20.72
CA PHE A 316 4.49 19.50 -19.30
C PHE A 316 5.12 18.16 -18.89
N LEU A 317 4.81 17.08 -19.63
CA LEU A 317 5.35 15.75 -19.33
C LEU A 317 6.88 15.67 -19.45
N ARG A 318 7.48 16.35 -20.45
CA ARG A 318 8.93 16.49 -20.56
C ARG A 318 9.54 17.25 -19.38
N GLY A 319 8.84 18.28 -18.89
CA GLY A 319 9.25 19.02 -17.69
C GLY A 319 9.33 18.10 -16.46
N LEU A 320 8.32 17.25 -16.26
CA LEU A 320 8.32 16.26 -15.19
C LEU A 320 9.48 15.25 -15.31
N ASP A 321 9.74 14.75 -16.53
CA ASP A 321 10.86 13.84 -16.80
C ASP A 321 12.22 14.50 -16.46
N ALA A 322 12.38 15.80 -16.76
CA ALA A 322 13.59 16.55 -16.53
C ALA A 322 13.83 16.94 -15.05
N LEU A 323 12.76 17.02 -14.26
CA LEU A 323 12.82 17.41 -12.83
C LEU A 323 12.91 16.21 -11.88
N SER A 324 12.77 14.98 -12.36
CA SER A 324 12.85 13.77 -11.53
C SER A 324 14.18 13.71 -10.78
N GLU A 325 14.13 13.43 -9.48
CA GLU A 325 15.34 13.17 -8.71
C GLU A 325 16.01 11.86 -9.15
N GLU A 326 17.26 11.66 -8.73
CA GLU A 326 18.02 10.46 -9.05
C GLU A 326 17.49 9.29 -8.22
N HIS A 327 17.00 8.24 -8.88
CA HIS A 327 16.54 7.01 -8.24
C HIS A 327 17.46 5.85 -8.57
N ARG A 328 17.59 4.88 -7.66
CA ARG A 328 18.36 3.63 -7.87
C ARG A 328 17.48 2.41 -8.15
N GLY A 329 16.16 2.60 -8.20
CA GLY A 329 15.17 1.57 -8.44
C GLY A 329 13.80 2.18 -8.70
N PHE A 330 12.89 1.39 -9.24
CA PHE A 330 11.52 1.84 -9.48
C PHE A 330 10.72 1.79 -8.18
N SER A 331 9.68 2.60 -8.06
CA SER A 331 8.85 2.59 -6.86
C SER A 331 8.27 1.19 -6.57
N PRO A 332 8.17 0.79 -5.29
CA PRO A 332 7.43 -0.40 -4.86
C PRO A 332 5.98 -0.48 -5.37
N SER A 333 5.38 0.67 -5.69
CA SER A 333 4.00 0.75 -6.19
C SER A 333 3.90 0.88 -7.70
N THR A 334 5.04 0.93 -8.42
CA THR A 334 5.06 1.20 -9.86
C THR A 334 4.15 0.27 -10.66
N ARG A 335 3.35 0.85 -11.54
CA ARG A 335 2.53 0.09 -12.50
C ARG A 335 3.41 -0.50 -13.60
N ILE A 336 3.17 -1.78 -13.88
CA ILE A 336 3.81 -2.46 -15.00
C ILE A 336 2.97 -2.25 -16.26
N VAL A 337 3.60 -1.80 -17.33
CA VAL A 337 3.00 -1.51 -18.63
C VAL A 337 3.61 -2.44 -19.67
N LEU A 338 2.76 -3.18 -20.38
CA LEU A 338 3.13 -4.05 -21.49
C LEU A 338 2.34 -3.66 -22.73
N THR A 339 3.01 -3.54 -23.88
CA THR A 339 2.34 -3.24 -25.16
C THR A 339 2.32 -4.47 -26.05
N PHE A 340 1.22 -4.66 -26.79
CA PHE A 340 1.02 -5.79 -27.69
C PHE A 340 0.55 -5.33 -29.07
N GLY A 341 0.96 -6.03 -30.14
CA GLY A 341 0.51 -5.76 -31.51
C GLY A 341 -0.94 -6.18 -31.80
N ALA A 342 -1.65 -6.73 -30.81
CA ALA A 342 -3.08 -6.94 -30.87
C ALA A 342 -3.70 -7.08 -29.47
N PRO A 343 -5.01 -6.85 -29.31
CA PRO A 343 -5.63 -6.82 -27.99
C PRO A 343 -5.62 -8.13 -27.23
N ILE A 344 -5.28 -8.12 -25.94
CA ILE A 344 -5.24 -9.33 -25.11
C ILE A 344 -6.64 -9.80 -24.70
N LYS A 345 -6.87 -11.11 -24.69
CA LYS A 345 -8.08 -11.72 -24.11
C LYS A 345 -7.92 -11.83 -22.60
N LEU A 346 -8.25 -10.79 -21.84
CA LEU A 346 -8.10 -10.75 -20.38
C LEU A 346 -8.62 -12.01 -19.64
N ARG A 347 -9.74 -12.59 -20.08
CA ARG A 347 -10.29 -13.85 -19.54
C ARG A 347 -9.41 -15.10 -19.71
N LYS A 348 -8.31 -15.00 -20.46
CA LYS A 348 -7.33 -16.05 -20.75
C LYS A 348 -5.98 -15.77 -20.08
N VAL A 349 -5.83 -14.63 -19.42
CA VAL A 349 -4.68 -14.37 -18.57
C VAL A 349 -4.73 -15.34 -17.39
N THR A 350 -3.62 -16.03 -17.15
CA THR A 350 -3.41 -16.96 -16.05
C THR A 350 -2.02 -16.72 -15.48
N PRO A 351 -1.76 -17.09 -14.22
CA PRO A 351 -0.42 -16.99 -13.66
C PRO A 351 0.64 -17.77 -14.48
N GLU A 352 0.25 -18.83 -15.18
CA GLU A 352 1.16 -19.58 -16.07
C GLU A 352 1.59 -18.82 -17.35
N ASN A 353 0.91 -17.73 -17.74
CA ASN A 353 1.18 -17.04 -19.02
C ASN A 353 1.45 -15.55 -18.91
N LEU A 354 1.17 -14.96 -17.76
CA LEU A 354 1.56 -13.61 -17.39
C LEU A 354 1.76 -13.58 -15.88
N PHE A 355 2.99 -13.36 -15.46
CA PHE A 355 3.34 -13.38 -14.05
C PHE A 355 4.50 -12.43 -13.76
N LEU A 356 4.57 -11.99 -12.51
CA LEU A 356 5.66 -11.19 -11.96
C LEU A 356 6.37 -12.07 -10.94
N VAL A 357 7.69 -12.15 -11.06
CA VAL A 357 8.55 -12.96 -10.18
C VAL A 357 9.56 -12.08 -9.50
N GLU A 358 9.80 -12.34 -8.22
CA GLU A 358 10.94 -11.75 -7.52
C GLU A 358 12.24 -12.48 -7.91
N ILE A 359 13.36 -11.76 -7.93
CA ILE A 359 14.70 -12.27 -8.18
C ILE A 359 15.52 -11.98 -6.93
N ALA A 360 15.99 -13.02 -6.26
CA ALA A 360 16.55 -12.82 -4.93
C ALA A 360 18.04 -12.54 -4.86
N ASN A 361 18.78 -12.95 -5.89
CA ASN A 361 20.20 -12.69 -6.03
C ASN A 361 20.43 -12.18 -7.46
N PRO A 362 19.97 -10.96 -7.77
CA PRO A 362 20.15 -10.42 -9.09
C PRO A 362 21.66 -10.26 -9.33
N GLY A 363 22.16 -10.84 -10.43
CA GLY A 363 23.49 -10.52 -10.94
C GLY A 363 23.61 -9.04 -11.30
N PRO A 364 24.76 -8.60 -11.83
CA PRO A 364 24.89 -7.22 -12.35
C PRO A 364 23.78 -6.95 -13.37
N ALA A 365 23.28 -5.71 -13.43
CA ALA A 365 22.19 -5.33 -14.35
C ALA A 365 22.44 -5.78 -15.80
N GLU A 366 23.71 -5.77 -16.22
CA GLU A 366 24.16 -6.38 -17.46
C GLU A 366 24.13 -7.91 -17.39
N GLY A 367 23.22 -8.53 -18.16
CA GLY A 367 23.12 -10.00 -18.26
C GLY A 367 21.96 -10.61 -17.46
N GLN A 368 21.27 -9.84 -16.61
CA GLN A 368 20.11 -10.32 -15.82
C GLN A 368 19.01 -10.97 -16.67
N LEU A 369 18.79 -10.51 -17.92
CA LEU A 369 17.82 -11.17 -18.80
C LEU A 369 18.25 -12.60 -19.12
N LEU A 370 19.52 -12.85 -19.44
CA LEU A 370 20.01 -14.19 -19.76
C LEU A 370 19.97 -15.10 -18.53
N GLU A 371 20.37 -14.59 -17.37
CA GLU A 371 20.27 -15.30 -16.09
C GLU A 371 18.82 -15.67 -15.75
N LEU A 372 17.87 -14.74 -15.96
CA LEU A 372 16.44 -15.01 -15.83
C LEU A 372 15.98 -16.14 -16.76
N LEU A 373 16.40 -16.12 -18.03
CA LEU A 373 15.99 -17.13 -19.01
C LEU A 373 16.49 -18.52 -18.61
N ASP A 374 17.74 -18.63 -18.17
CA ASP A 374 18.31 -19.88 -17.68
C ASP A 374 17.59 -20.38 -16.41
N ALA A 375 17.23 -19.47 -15.50
CA ALA A 375 16.47 -19.79 -14.30
C ALA A 375 15.03 -20.23 -14.62
N LEU A 376 14.35 -19.58 -15.57
CA LEU A 376 12.99 -19.97 -16.01
C LEU A 376 12.98 -21.37 -16.63
N ASP A 377 13.97 -21.72 -17.44
CA ASP A 377 14.08 -23.05 -18.04
C ASP A 377 14.39 -24.12 -16.98
N SER A 378 15.40 -23.86 -16.14
CA SER A 378 15.87 -24.84 -15.14
C SER A 378 14.96 -25.01 -13.93
N GLN A 379 14.31 -23.94 -13.43
CA GLN A 379 13.52 -23.95 -12.20
C GLN A 379 12.00 -24.03 -12.45
N ARG A 380 11.49 -23.41 -13.52
CA ARG A 380 10.05 -23.38 -13.86
C ARG A 380 9.69 -24.26 -15.07
N GLY A 381 10.67 -24.84 -15.77
CA GLY A 381 10.44 -25.63 -16.98
C GLY A 381 9.88 -24.81 -18.14
N ILE A 382 10.12 -23.49 -18.14
CA ILE A 382 9.67 -22.56 -19.18
C ILE A 382 10.87 -22.23 -20.07
N PRO A 383 11.04 -22.91 -21.22
CA PRO A 383 12.19 -22.65 -22.08
C PRO A 383 12.10 -21.25 -22.69
N SER A 384 13.25 -20.61 -22.94
CA SER A 384 13.34 -19.26 -23.52
C SER A 384 12.52 -19.12 -24.82
N GLY A 385 12.46 -20.18 -25.63
CA GLY A 385 11.65 -20.23 -26.86
C GLY A 385 10.13 -20.24 -26.66
N ALA A 386 9.62 -20.41 -25.43
CA ALA A 386 8.20 -20.32 -25.09
C ALA A 386 7.78 -18.90 -24.66
N LEU A 387 8.73 -17.98 -24.49
CA LEU A 387 8.45 -16.62 -24.05
C LEU A 387 8.04 -15.71 -25.22
N ALA A 388 7.15 -14.77 -24.93
CA ALA A 388 6.81 -13.67 -25.80
C ALA A 388 7.62 -12.41 -25.42
N VAL A 389 7.76 -12.11 -24.13
CA VAL A 389 8.65 -11.05 -23.64
C VAL A 389 8.99 -11.30 -22.16
N ALA A 390 10.16 -10.86 -21.73
CA ALA A 390 10.54 -10.76 -20.33
C ALA A 390 11.28 -9.44 -20.08
N SER A 391 11.04 -8.81 -18.92
CA SER A 391 11.72 -7.58 -18.50
C SER A 391 12.05 -7.68 -17.02
N VAL A 392 13.33 -7.54 -16.68
CA VAL A 392 13.85 -7.48 -15.31
C VAL A 392 13.95 -6.02 -14.88
N PHE A 393 13.65 -5.67 -13.63
CA PHE A 393 13.80 -4.31 -13.12
C PHE A 393 14.03 -4.29 -11.58
N PRO A 394 14.87 -3.37 -11.07
CA PRO A 394 15.08 -3.20 -9.63
C PRO A 394 13.99 -2.34 -8.99
N VAL A 395 13.64 -2.62 -7.73
CA VAL A 395 12.77 -1.79 -6.90
C VAL A 395 13.62 -1.01 -5.91
N GLU A 396 13.28 0.26 -5.71
CA GLU A 396 14.01 1.16 -4.81
C GLU A 396 13.98 0.68 -3.36
N ASP A 397 15.11 0.73 -2.66
CA ASP A 397 15.20 0.33 -1.25
C ASP A 397 14.83 1.48 -0.30
N LEU A 398 13.61 2.01 -0.45
CA LEU A 398 13.11 3.12 0.36
C LEU A 398 13.12 2.80 1.86
N ALA A 399 12.65 1.60 2.22
CA ALA A 399 12.64 1.14 3.61
C ALA A 399 14.06 0.98 4.19
N GLY A 400 15.01 0.46 3.41
CA GLY A 400 16.41 0.38 3.80
C GLY A 400 17.03 1.76 3.99
N ALA A 401 16.79 2.70 3.07
CA ALA A 401 17.29 4.07 3.18
C ALA A 401 16.79 4.78 4.45
N MET A 402 15.50 4.65 4.80
CA MET A 402 14.97 5.22 6.04
C MET A 402 15.53 4.52 7.29
N ALA A 403 15.77 3.21 7.24
CA ALA A 403 16.44 2.49 8.34
C ALA A 403 17.89 2.99 8.53
N THR A 404 18.63 3.21 7.43
CA THR A 404 19.97 3.81 7.47
C THR A 404 19.93 5.20 8.10
N ILE A 405 18.98 6.06 7.70
CA ILE A 405 18.82 7.39 8.30
C ILE A 405 18.59 7.27 9.81
N ARG A 406 17.67 6.40 10.27
CA ARG A 406 17.44 6.17 11.70
C ARG A 406 18.73 5.77 12.42
N ASP A 407 19.49 4.84 11.85
CA ASP A 407 20.73 4.37 12.46
C ASP A 407 21.79 5.48 12.54
N GLN A 408 21.85 6.36 11.53
CA GLN A 408 22.68 7.57 11.59
C GLN A 408 22.23 8.49 12.73
N LEU A 409 20.92 8.72 12.91
CA LEU A 409 20.40 9.55 14.00
C LEU A 409 20.72 8.96 15.37
N ALA A 410 20.49 7.66 15.55
CA ALA A 410 20.80 6.94 16.79
C ALA A 410 22.30 6.97 17.11
N SER A 411 23.16 6.76 16.11
CA SER A 411 24.61 6.85 16.27
C SER A 411 25.06 8.26 16.68
N ARG A 412 24.44 9.32 16.11
CA ARG A 412 24.72 10.71 16.48
C ARG A 412 24.26 10.98 17.91
N ALA A 413 23.04 10.59 18.26
CA ALA A 413 22.47 10.77 19.59
C ALA A 413 23.27 10.05 20.69
N ALA A 414 23.83 8.87 20.40
CA ALA A 414 24.72 8.18 21.33
C ALA A 414 26.01 8.95 21.62
N SER A 415 26.50 9.77 20.68
CA SER A 415 27.72 10.57 20.84
C SER A 415 27.44 11.97 21.39
N THR A 416 26.36 12.60 20.93
CA THR A 416 25.90 13.94 21.30
C THR A 416 24.38 13.87 21.48
N PRO A 417 23.90 13.55 22.70
CA PRO A 417 22.47 13.44 22.95
C PRO A 417 21.74 14.74 22.61
N PRO A 418 20.62 14.69 21.87
CA PRO A 418 19.83 15.87 21.54
C PRO A 418 19.05 16.32 22.77
N VAL A 419 19.60 17.31 23.49
CA VAL A 419 18.97 17.87 24.70
C VAL A 419 17.95 18.95 24.29
N PRO A 420 16.70 18.88 24.77
CA PRO A 420 15.71 19.95 24.60
C PRO A 420 16.19 21.30 25.14
N ASP A 421 15.93 22.38 24.40
CA ASP A 421 16.08 23.76 24.85
C ASP A 421 14.70 24.38 25.08
N PHE A 422 14.42 24.78 26.31
CA PHE A 422 13.16 25.42 26.72
C PHE A 422 13.25 26.94 26.73
N SER A 423 14.36 27.53 26.30
CA SER A 423 14.49 28.97 26.14
C SER A 423 13.64 29.48 24.98
N ASP A 424 13.07 30.66 25.16
CA ASP A 424 12.26 31.31 24.14
C ASP A 424 13.16 31.96 23.07
N PRO A 425 13.14 31.47 21.82
CA PRO A 425 13.99 31.98 20.76
C PRO A 425 13.54 33.36 20.26
N ASP A 426 12.26 33.72 20.42
CA ASP A 426 11.73 35.05 20.08
C ASP A 426 10.66 35.50 21.09
N PRO A 427 11.07 36.10 22.23
CA PRO A 427 10.15 36.51 23.28
C PRO A 427 9.20 37.66 22.88
N ASN A 428 9.28 38.14 21.63
CA ASN A 428 8.40 39.19 21.11
C ASN A 428 7.22 38.64 20.29
N ASP A 429 7.21 37.34 20.02
CA ASP A 429 6.08 36.70 19.35
C ASP A 429 5.02 36.22 20.36
N ALA A 430 3.99 35.53 19.87
CA ALA A 430 2.92 35.01 20.71
C ALA A 430 3.18 33.57 21.22
N GLN A 431 4.31 32.97 20.85
CA GLN A 431 4.66 31.59 21.19
C GLN A 431 5.53 31.53 22.42
N VAL A 432 4.92 31.21 23.54
CA VAL A 432 5.66 31.07 24.79
C VAL A 432 6.36 29.71 24.84
N PHE A 433 7.69 29.72 24.96
CA PHE A 433 8.50 28.54 25.28
C PHE A 433 8.73 28.45 26.79
N GLY A 434 8.94 27.23 27.28
CA GLY A 434 9.18 26.98 28.68
C GLY A 434 8.46 25.75 29.20
N ILE A 435 8.42 25.66 30.52
CA ILE A 435 7.78 24.61 31.30
C ILE A 435 6.74 25.29 32.18
N PHE A 436 5.49 24.85 32.09
CA PHE A 436 4.33 25.48 32.73
C PHE A 436 3.57 24.45 33.56
N ASP A 437 3.44 24.73 34.85
CA ASP A 437 2.59 24.02 35.79
C ASP A 437 1.16 24.60 35.78
N PRO A 438 0.15 23.88 36.29
CA PRO A 438 -1.25 24.36 36.35
C PRO A 438 -1.48 25.67 37.10
N ASN A 439 -0.50 26.14 37.88
CA ASN A 439 -0.56 27.39 38.62
C ASN A 439 -0.02 28.59 37.82
N ASP A 440 0.66 28.36 36.70
CA ASP A 440 1.20 29.41 35.84
C ASP A 440 0.09 30.04 35.00
N ALA A 441 0.23 31.33 34.68
CA ALA A 441 -0.80 32.08 33.97
C ALA A 441 -0.96 31.59 32.52
N GLU A 442 0.15 31.15 31.93
CA GLU A 442 0.29 30.71 30.56
C GLU A 442 -0.31 29.31 30.32
N PHE A 443 -0.34 28.46 31.36
CA PHE A 443 -0.79 27.07 31.26
C PHE A 443 -2.19 26.94 30.66
N ALA A 444 -3.14 27.75 31.14
CA ALA A 444 -4.51 27.74 30.63
C ALA A 444 -4.60 28.17 29.16
N GLY A 445 -3.67 29.01 28.68
CA GLY A 445 -3.60 29.50 27.32
C GLY A 445 -3.43 28.38 26.29
N PHE A 446 -2.63 27.36 26.59
CA PHE A 446 -2.43 26.19 25.73
C PHE A 446 -3.70 25.37 25.48
N PHE A 447 -4.73 25.55 26.32
CA PHE A 447 -6.02 24.85 26.26
C PHE A 447 -7.19 25.80 25.97
N GLY A 448 -6.92 26.97 25.37
CA GLY A 448 -7.97 27.95 25.05
C GLY A 448 -8.70 28.49 26.30
N GLY A 449 -8.04 28.49 27.46
CA GLY A 449 -8.56 28.96 28.74
C GLY A 449 -9.25 27.88 29.60
N SER A 450 -9.40 26.65 29.10
CA SER A 450 -10.08 25.56 29.82
C SER A 450 -9.19 24.31 29.91
N PRO A 451 -8.16 24.30 30.78
CA PRO A 451 -7.28 23.14 30.92
C PRO A 451 -8.04 21.90 31.38
N PRO A 452 -7.74 20.71 30.80
CA PRO A 452 -8.35 19.47 31.25
C PRO A 452 -7.79 19.08 32.63
N ALA A 453 -8.65 18.54 33.49
CA ALA A 453 -8.27 18.19 34.87
C ALA A 453 -7.13 17.15 34.95
N GLY A 454 -6.94 16.36 33.89
CA GLY A 454 -5.87 15.36 33.80
C GLY A 454 -4.49 15.91 33.42
N ALA A 455 -4.39 17.13 32.87
CA ALA A 455 -3.11 17.72 32.46
C ALA A 455 -2.36 18.29 33.67
N GLY A 456 -1.14 17.81 33.89
CA GLY A 456 -0.31 18.14 35.05
C GLY A 456 0.85 19.07 34.76
N LEU A 457 1.29 19.19 33.50
CA LEU A 457 2.35 20.08 33.06
C LEU A 457 2.28 20.23 31.53
N VAL A 458 2.59 21.43 31.02
CA VAL A 458 2.82 21.67 29.58
C VAL A 458 4.25 22.16 29.41
N ALA A 459 4.96 21.62 28.43
CA ALA A 459 6.27 22.14 28.04
C ALA A 459 6.31 22.39 26.53
N ARG A 460 6.82 23.55 26.14
CA ARG A 460 7.21 23.86 24.77
C ARG A 460 8.71 24.08 24.74
N GLY A 461 9.40 23.25 23.97
CA GLY A 461 10.84 23.31 23.81
C GLY A 461 11.24 23.15 22.35
N SER A 462 12.54 23.23 22.10
CA SER A 462 13.13 23.06 20.78
C SER A 462 14.30 22.09 20.78
N PHE A 463 14.61 21.50 19.62
CA PHE A 463 15.77 20.64 19.42
C PHE A 463 16.25 20.73 17.96
N PRO A 464 17.54 20.44 17.69
CA PRO A 464 18.04 20.37 16.32
C PRO A 464 17.61 19.06 15.64
N SER A 465 17.07 19.15 14.42
CA SER A 465 16.81 18.02 13.53
C SER A 465 17.60 18.18 12.23
N PRO A 466 18.31 17.14 11.75
CA PRO A 466 18.96 17.19 10.45
C PRO A 466 17.93 17.24 9.31
N ASP A 467 18.04 18.23 8.43
CA ASP A 467 17.28 18.32 7.19
C ASP A 467 18.02 17.58 6.09
N TYR A 468 17.52 16.42 5.69
CA TYR A 468 18.09 15.60 4.62
C TYR A 468 17.73 16.13 3.23
N ARG A 469 16.99 17.24 3.15
CA ARG A 469 16.65 17.86 1.88
C ARG A 469 17.71 18.87 1.45
N GLU A 470 17.98 18.89 0.15
CA GLU A 470 18.64 19.99 -0.53
C GLU A 470 17.83 20.34 -1.78
N ASN A 471 17.30 21.56 -1.84
CA ASN A 471 16.37 21.99 -2.89
C ASN A 471 15.20 21.01 -3.10
N GLY A 472 14.69 20.40 -2.03
CA GLY A 472 13.56 19.45 -2.08
C GLY A 472 13.90 18.02 -2.48
N ARG A 473 15.18 17.67 -2.68
CA ARG A 473 15.63 16.29 -2.96
C ARG A 473 16.40 15.72 -1.77
N PHE A 474 16.47 14.39 -1.64
CA PHE A 474 17.33 13.71 -0.66
C PHE A 474 18.64 13.27 -1.34
N PRO A 475 19.75 14.03 -1.20
CA PRO A 475 20.98 13.69 -1.90
C PRO A 475 21.60 12.40 -1.36
N GLU A 476 22.15 11.57 -2.26
CA GLU A 476 22.76 10.28 -1.89
C GLU A 476 23.83 10.41 -0.82
N ARG A 477 24.64 11.48 -0.85
CA ARG A 477 25.70 11.74 0.14
C ARG A 477 25.20 11.90 1.58
N PHE A 478 23.93 12.24 1.78
CA PHE A 478 23.29 12.24 3.10
C PHE A 478 22.76 10.84 3.44
N LEU A 479 22.21 10.13 2.46
CA LEU A 479 21.66 8.79 2.63
C LEU A 479 22.75 7.75 2.98
N ASP A 480 23.91 7.83 2.33
CA ASP A 480 25.05 6.94 2.56
C ASP A 480 25.92 7.36 3.77
N GLY A 481 25.63 8.52 4.36
CA GLY A 481 26.33 9.06 5.54
C GLY A 481 27.72 9.63 5.24
N SER A 482 28.10 9.81 3.98
CA SER A 482 29.36 10.44 3.58
C SER A 482 29.43 11.93 3.93
N GLU A 483 28.28 12.59 4.02
CA GLU A 483 28.11 13.95 4.51
C GLU A 483 27.01 14.03 5.58
N VAL A 484 27.21 14.88 6.59
CA VAL A 484 26.21 15.13 7.62
C VAL A 484 25.26 16.23 7.13
N PRO A 485 23.94 16.00 7.10
CA PRO A 485 22.99 17.03 6.68
C PRO A 485 23.00 18.23 7.64
N PRO A 486 22.68 19.44 7.13
CA PRO A 486 22.53 20.61 7.99
C PRO A 486 21.36 20.42 8.98
N SER A 487 21.46 21.00 10.17
CA SER A 487 20.37 20.98 11.15
C SER A 487 19.45 22.19 11.03
N ILE A 488 18.15 21.95 11.17
CA ILE A 488 17.12 22.95 11.43
C ILE A 488 16.63 22.81 12.88
N THR A 489 16.18 23.91 13.50
CA THR A 489 15.59 23.86 14.84
C THR A 489 14.11 23.54 14.72
N LEU A 490 13.65 22.51 15.42
CA LEU A 490 12.24 22.15 15.52
C LEU A 490 11.72 22.45 16.93
N ASP A 491 10.47 22.87 17.01
CA ASP A 491 9.73 23.01 18.26
C ASP A 491 8.81 21.80 18.50
N PHE A 492 8.68 21.41 19.76
CA PHE A 492 7.72 20.41 20.21
C PHE A 492 6.80 20.98 21.27
N LEU A 493 5.61 20.39 21.37
CA LEU A 493 4.71 20.57 22.49
C LEU A 493 4.57 19.25 23.24
N LEU A 494 4.68 19.31 24.56
CA LEU A 494 4.57 18.17 25.48
C LEU A 494 3.48 18.47 26.51
N VAL A 495 2.61 17.50 26.77
CA VAL A 495 1.66 17.52 27.89
C VAL A 495 1.88 16.27 28.74
N LEU A 496 2.14 16.47 30.04
CA LEU A 496 2.23 15.40 31.02
C LEU A 496 0.91 15.22 31.77
N PRO A 497 0.55 13.98 32.16
CA PRO A 497 -0.53 13.74 33.10
C PRO A 497 -0.24 14.33 34.49
N THR A 498 -1.31 14.55 35.26
CA THR A 498 -1.21 14.83 36.70
C THR A 498 -0.64 13.64 37.46
N GLY A 499 0.04 13.92 38.58
CA GLY A 499 0.61 12.90 39.46
C GLY A 499 2.13 12.82 39.39
N ALA A 500 2.69 11.89 40.16
CA ALA A 500 4.13 11.62 40.17
C ALA A 500 4.52 10.81 38.92
N THR A 501 5.68 11.13 38.36
CA THR A 501 6.27 10.37 37.25
C THR A 501 6.39 8.89 37.63
N PRO A 502 5.80 7.95 36.85
CA PRO A 502 5.95 6.53 37.08
C PRO A 502 7.42 6.09 36.99
N ALA A 503 7.75 4.95 37.60
CA ALA A 503 9.06 4.33 37.40
C ALA A 503 9.28 4.03 35.91
N GLY A 504 10.32 4.61 35.31
CA GLY A 504 10.61 4.51 33.87
C GLY A 504 9.87 5.51 32.99
N GLY A 505 9.24 6.55 33.56
CA GLY A 505 8.55 7.61 32.84
C GLY A 505 7.08 7.31 32.54
N PHE A 506 6.33 8.34 32.18
CA PHE A 506 4.96 8.21 31.68
C PHE A 506 4.96 7.43 30.36
N PRO A 507 4.03 6.47 30.15
CA PRO A 507 3.79 5.94 28.82
C PRO A 507 3.53 7.10 27.85
N THR A 508 4.26 7.12 26.74
CA THR A 508 4.34 8.29 25.87
C THR A 508 3.71 7.98 24.51
N VAL A 509 2.86 8.89 24.06
CA VAL A 509 2.25 8.85 22.72
C VAL A 509 2.75 10.04 21.91
N ILE A 510 3.33 9.75 20.75
CA ILE A 510 3.65 10.78 19.76
C ILE A 510 2.37 11.11 18.98
N LEU A 511 1.95 12.37 18.99
CA LEU A 511 0.80 12.86 18.25
C LEU A 511 1.25 13.66 17.03
N GLN A 512 0.77 13.26 15.85
CA GLN A 512 1.01 13.99 14.60
C GLN A 512 -0.29 14.56 14.05
N HIS A 513 -0.30 15.89 13.86
CA HIS A 513 -1.44 16.63 13.35
C HIS A 513 -1.78 16.30 11.90
N GLY A 514 -3.01 16.65 11.51
CA GLY A 514 -3.48 16.56 10.13
C GLY A 514 -3.21 17.82 9.31
N PHE A 515 -3.83 17.87 8.14
CA PHE A 515 -3.72 18.96 7.18
C PHE A 515 -4.05 20.32 7.78
N GLY A 516 -3.15 21.31 7.62
CA GLY A 516 -3.32 22.68 8.11
C GLY A 516 -3.21 22.85 9.63
N GLY A 517 -2.90 21.78 10.37
CA GLY A 517 -2.64 21.83 11.81
C GLY A 517 -1.18 22.12 12.15
N ASP A 518 -0.88 22.09 13.44
CA ASP A 518 0.46 22.27 14.01
C ASP A 518 0.58 21.47 15.34
N ASN A 519 1.68 21.64 16.07
CA ASN A 519 1.94 20.95 17.34
C ASN A 519 0.95 21.29 18.46
N SER A 520 0.10 22.32 18.34
CA SER A 520 -0.99 22.58 19.28
C SER A 520 -2.05 21.47 19.28
N PHE A 521 -2.05 20.61 18.26
CA PHE A 521 -2.84 19.38 18.25
C PHE A 521 -2.59 18.50 19.50
N VAL A 522 -1.38 18.58 20.08
CA VAL A 522 -1.02 17.88 21.32
C VAL A 522 -1.89 18.37 22.49
N SER A 523 -1.94 19.68 22.75
CA SER A 523 -2.74 20.22 23.85
C SER A 523 -4.23 20.08 23.57
N ALA A 524 -4.67 20.29 22.33
CA ALA A 524 -6.06 20.15 21.91
C ALA A 524 -6.61 18.72 22.10
N SER A 525 -5.76 17.69 21.97
CA SER A 525 -6.16 16.29 22.10
C SER A 525 -5.87 15.71 23.49
N SER A 526 -5.06 16.38 24.31
CA SER A 526 -4.49 15.83 25.55
C SER A 526 -5.49 15.40 26.63
N ALA A 527 -6.72 15.92 26.63
CA ALA A 527 -7.67 15.70 27.72
C ALA A 527 -7.93 14.20 27.99
N ASP A 528 -8.24 13.46 26.92
CA ASP A 528 -8.56 12.03 27.02
C ASP A 528 -7.27 11.20 27.28
N PHE A 529 -6.12 11.60 26.74
CA PHE A 529 -4.82 10.93 26.95
C PHE A 529 -4.31 11.10 28.38
N ALA A 530 -4.34 12.32 28.90
CA ALA A 530 -3.90 12.63 30.25
C ALA A 530 -4.81 11.96 31.29
N ALA A 531 -6.11 11.83 31.00
CA ALA A 531 -7.04 11.05 31.83
C ALA A 531 -6.69 9.54 31.85
N ALA A 532 -6.13 9.01 30.76
CA ALA A 532 -5.59 7.65 30.67
C ALA A 532 -4.15 7.52 31.20
N GLY A 533 -3.56 8.59 31.76
CA GLY A 533 -2.19 8.57 32.27
C GLY A 533 -1.11 8.50 31.19
N LEU A 534 -1.44 8.89 29.96
CA LEU A 534 -0.53 8.93 28.81
C LEU A 534 0.03 10.33 28.63
N ALA A 535 1.36 10.47 28.58
CA ALA A 535 2.01 11.70 28.14
C ALA A 535 1.90 11.83 26.62
N THR A 536 1.70 13.05 26.13
CA THR A 536 1.59 13.33 24.69
C THR A 536 2.63 14.33 24.26
N ILE A 537 3.35 14.02 23.17
CA ILE A 537 4.37 14.89 22.58
C ILE A 537 4.18 14.96 21.07
N GLY A 538 4.46 16.10 20.45
CA GLY A 538 4.32 16.27 19.01
C GLY A 538 5.07 17.47 18.46
N ILE A 539 5.32 17.43 17.16
CA ILE A 539 6.10 18.43 16.42
C ILE A 539 5.32 18.93 15.20
N ASN A 540 5.74 20.06 14.67
CA ASN A 540 5.25 20.58 13.39
C ASN A 540 5.82 19.74 12.24
N ALA A 541 4.95 19.28 11.34
CA ALA A 541 5.39 18.75 10.05
C ALA A 541 6.12 19.85 9.23
N PRO A 542 6.94 19.50 8.22
CA PRO A 542 7.52 20.48 7.30
C PRO A 542 6.47 21.47 6.79
N GLU A 543 6.85 22.73 6.62
CA GLU A 543 5.96 23.81 6.16
C GLU A 543 4.66 24.02 6.99
N HIS A 544 4.55 23.49 8.21
CA HIS A 544 3.39 23.70 9.09
C HIS A 544 3.75 24.50 10.35
N GLY A 545 2.75 25.12 10.98
CA GLY A 545 2.97 25.92 12.19
C GLY A 545 3.97 27.05 11.95
N VAL A 546 5.01 27.14 12.77
CA VAL A 546 6.10 28.12 12.59
C VAL A 546 7.03 27.81 11.43
N ARG A 547 6.97 26.58 10.89
CA ARG A 547 7.91 26.15 9.85
C ARG A 547 7.55 26.68 8.47
N GLY A 548 6.32 27.17 8.25
CA GLY A 548 5.93 27.73 6.97
C GLY A 548 4.42 27.73 6.75
N ASN A 549 4.04 27.69 5.48
CA ASN A 549 2.66 27.61 5.05
C ASN A 549 2.37 26.20 4.54
N PHE A 550 1.33 25.56 5.07
CA PHE A 550 1.04 24.17 4.73
C PHE A 550 0.81 23.96 3.22
N PHE A 551 0.42 24.99 2.46
CA PHE A 551 0.31 24.88 1.00
C PHE A 551 1.67 24.60 0.34
N ASP A 552 2.77 25.05 0.93
CA ASP A 552 4.14 24.80 0.44
C ASP A 552 4.59 23.36 0.76
N PHE A 553 3.94 22.68 1.72
CA PHE A 553 4.16 21.24 1.94
C PHE A 553 3.75 20.43 0.69
N PHE A 554 2.65 20.83 0.07
CA PHE A 554 2.08 20.23 -1.12
C PHE A 554 2.56 21.00 -2.36
N ASP A 555 3.88 21.11 -2.53
CA ASP A 555 4.47 21.82 -3.67
C ASP A 555 4.08 21.14 -5.00
N PHE A 556 2.99 21.61 -5.59
CA PHE A 556 2.45 21.08 -6.83
C PHE A 556 3.25 21.53 -8.06
N SER A 557 4.27 22.36 -7.88
CA SER A 557 5.24 22.71 -8.92
C SER A 557 6.48 21.80 -8.89
N ASP A 558 6.70 21.08 -7.79
CA ASP A 558 7.84 20.18 -7.61
C ASP A 558 7.48 18.94 -6.76
N PHE A 559 7.18 17.83 -7.43
CA PHE A 559 6.73 16.62 -6.75
C PHE A 559 7.81 15.91 -5.95
N ASN A 560 9.09 16.11 -6.27
CA ASN A 560 10.16 15.59 -5.43
C ASN A 560 10.10 16.29 -4.07
N THR A 561 9.97 17.62 -4.07
CA THR A 561 9.78 18.40 -2.83
C THR A 561 8.57 17.91 -2.06
N PHE A 562 7.43 17.75 -2.74
CA PHE A 562 6.20 17.27 -2.11
C PHE A 562 6.36 15.87 -1.47
N GLY A 563 6.87 14.88 -2.22
CA GLY A 563 7.13 13.54 -1.68
C GLY A 563 8.15 13.58 -0.52
N ASN A 564 9.25 14.30 -0.71
CA ASN A 564 10.31 14.41 0.27
C ASN A 564 9.92 15.23 1.52
N ASN A 565 8.88 16.05 1.46
CA ASN A 565 8.31 16.68 2.66
C ASN A 565 7.70 15.63 3.60
N PHE A 566 7.05 14.60 3.09
CA PHE A 566 6.61 13.47 3.94
C PHE A 566 7.80 12.67 4.48
N ARG A 567 8.80 12.43 3.62
CA ARG A 567 10.01 11.71 4.02
C ARG A 567 10.75 12.46 5.14
N GLN A 568 10.95 13.76 4.99
CA GLN A 568 11.59 14.61 6.00
C GLN A 568 10.75 14.70 7.28
N GLY A 569 9.42 14.82 7.19
CA GLY A 569 8.56 14.77 8.37
C GLY A 569 8.72 13.47 9.16
N SER A 570 8.98 12.36 8.47
CA SER A 570 9.28 11.07 9.10
C SER A 570 10.67 11.06 9.75
N VAL A 571 11.67 11.68 9.13
CA VAL A 571 13.01 11.88 9.72
C VAL A 571 12.94 12.74 10.99
N ASP A 572 12.15 13.81 10.97
CA ASP A 572 11.96 14.69 12.12
C ASP A 572 11.31 13.92 13.30
N LEU A 573 10.38 13.00 13.01
CA LEU A 573 9.80 12.10 14.01
C LEU A 573 10.80 11.05 14.54
N LEU A 574 11.67 10.51 13.68
CA LEU A 574 12.77 9.64 14.12
C LEU A 574 13.74 10.40 15.05
N GLN A 575 14.02 11.67 14.75
CA GLN A 575 14.83 12.53 15.61
C GLN A 575 14.12 12.84 16.94
N LEU A 576 12.80 13.07 16.93
CA LEU A 576 12.02 13.24 18.15
C LEU A 576 12.11 12.01 19.07
N VAL A 577 12.14 10.80 18.51
CA VAL A 577 12.38 9.58 19.30
C VAL A 577 13.76 9.61 19.96
N GLN A 578 14.79 10.10 19.28
CA GLN A 578 16.12 10.28 19.89
C GLN A 578 16.10 11.29 21.04
N VAL A 579 15.30 12.37 20.94
CA VAL A 579 15.09 13.34 22.02
C VAL A 579 14.41 12.70 23.22
N ILE A 580 13.35 11.92 22.99
CA ILE A 580 12.64 11.20 24.06
C ILE A 580 13.59 10.20 24.75
N GLN A 581 14.37 9.44 23.98
CA GLN A 581 15.31 8.43 24.50
C GLN A 581 16.53 9.03 25.21
N ALA A 582 16.98 10.22 24.82
CA ALA A 582 18.03 10.95 25.52
C ALA A 582 17.60 11.41 26.91
N GLY A 583 16.28 11.51 27.15
CA GLY A 583 15.69 11.95 28.39
C GLY A 583 15.26 13.40 28.32
N VAL A 584 13.94 13.62 28.30
CA VAL A 584 13.34 14.94 28.50
C VAL A 584 13.16 15.13 30.01
N ASP A 585 13.85 16.13 30.57
CA ASP A 585 13.73 16.57 31.98
C ASP A 585 12.96 17.90 32.02
N VAL A 586 11.74 17.86 32.56
CA VAL A 586 10.88 19.03 32.75
C VAL A 586 10.54 19.29 34.22
N ARG A 587 11.10 18.52 35.16
CA ARG A 587 10.88 18.72 36.60
C ARG A 587 12.15 19.10 37.36
N GLY A 588 13.28 19.20 36.66
CA GLY A 588 14.58 19.52 37.22
C GLY A 588 15.17 18.39 38.05
N ASP A 589 14.82 17.15 37.72
CA ASP A 589 15.31 15.95 38.39
C ASP A 589 15.98 14.99 37.37
N PRO A 590 16.92 14.14 37.80
CA PRO A 590 17.75 13.39 36.86
C PRO A 590 17.00 12.24 36.15
N ASN A 591 15.70 12.04 36.40
CA ASN A 591 14.91 11.00 35.75
C ASN A 591 14.14 11.59 34.57
N SER A 592 14.05 10.86 33.46
CA SER A 592 13.19 11.32 32.37
C SER A 592 11.71 11.18 32.75
N GLU A 593 10.91 12.20 32.45
CA GLU A 593 9.45 12.12 32.56
C GLU A 593 8.83 11.19 31.52
N LEU A 594 9.51 10.90 30.42
CA LEU A 594 8.97 10.14 29.30
C LEU A 594 9.57 8.74 29.23
N ARG A 595 8.72 7.76 28.95
CA ARG A 595 9.20 6.43 28.59
C ARG A 595 9.73 6.44 27.16
N GLY A 596 11.00 6.08 26.96
CA GLY A 596 11.65 6.03 25.64
C GLY A 596 11.49 4.74 24.84
N THR A 597 10.73 3.77 25.37
CA THR A 597 10.40 2.48 24.72
C THR A 597 8.89 2.26 24.73
N ASP A 598 8.41 1.34 23.88
CA ASP A 598 6.97 1.04 23.76
C ASP A 598 6.13 2.29 23.52
N LEU A 599 6.60 3.15 22.60
CA LEU A 599 5.96 4.40 22.26
C LEU A 599 4.65 4.13 21.51
N GLY A 600 3.60 4.82 21.94
CA GLY A 600 2.40 4.96 21.14
C GLY A 600 2.59 5.98 20.02
N TYR A 601 1.89 5.79 18.91
CA TYR A 601 1.82 6.80 17.85
C TYR A 601 0.37 7.01 17.44
N LEU A 602 -0.05 8.26 17.30
CA LEU A 602 -1.32 8.60 16.67
C LEU A 602 -1.13 9.70 15.64
N GLY A 603 -1.41 9.37 14.39
CA GLY A 603 -1.42 10.32 13.28
C GLY A 603 -2.82 10.45 12.69
N VAL A 604 -3.26 11.69 12.43
CA VAL A 604 -4.53 11.97 11.74
C VAL A 604 -4.25 12.49 10.34
N SER A 605 -4.88 11.93 9.31
CA SER A 605 -4.78 12.40 7.92
C SER A 605 -3.32 12.43 7.43
N LEU A 606 -2.73 13.62 7.21
CA LEU A 606 -1.29 13.82 6.94
C LEU A 606 -0.41 13.10 7.96
N GLY A 607 -0.74 13.18 9.26
CA GLY A 607 -0.05 12.41 10.29
C GLY A 607 -0.22 10.90 10.10
N GLY A 608 -1.37 10.42 9.63
CA GLY A 608 -1.55 9.01 9.29
C GLY A 608 -0.65 8.54 8.14
N VAL A 609 -0.41 9.39 7.13
CA VAL A 609 0.51 9.11 6.01
C VAL A 609 1.96 9.06 6.52
N LEU A 610 2.39 10.07 7.29
CA LEU A 610 3.70 10.09 7.93
C LEU A 610 3.91 8.86 8.82
N GLY A 611 2.89 8.47 9.59
CA GLY A 611 2.89 7.27 10.42
C GLY A 611 3.12 5.99 9.64
N GLY A 612 2.66 5.90 8.40
CA GLY A 612 2.93 4.77 7.51
C GLY A 612 4.43 4.59 7.19
N VAL A 613 5.20 5.68 7.18
CA VAL A 613 6.67 5.67 6.97
C VAL A 613 7.40 5.57 8.32
N PHE A 614 7.13 6.50 9.23
CA PHE A 614 7.79 6.63 10.53
C PHE A 614 7.60 5.38 11.40
N ALA A 615 6.36 4.96 11.66
CA ALA A 615 6.13 3.83 12.56
C ALA A 615 6.56 2.49 11.92
N ALA A 616 6.62 2.38 10.58
CA ALA A 616 7.16 1.20 9.92
C ALA A 616 8.69 1.08 10.12
N THR A 617 9.38 2.20 10.29
CA THR A 617 10.85 2.27 10.32
C THR A 617 11.43 2.48 11.72
N GLU A 618 10.62 2.87 12.70
CA GLU A 618 11.05 3.09 14.09
C GLU A 618 10.61 1.94 15.03
N PRO A 619 11.51 1.04 15.46
CA PRO A 619 11.16 -0.10 16.32
C PRO A 619 10.68 0.30 17.73
N ALA A 620 11.01 1.49 18.23
CA ALA A 620 10.51 1.95 19.52
C ALA A 620 9.00 2.22 19.53
N VAL A 621 8.37 2.40 18.36
CA VAL A 621 6.92 2.53 18.22
C VAL A 621 6.27 1.15 18.20
N SER A 622 5.57 0.83 19.28
CA SER A 622 4.91 -0.46 19.50
C SER A 622 3.47 -0.49 19.01
N ALA A 623 2.74 0.63 19.14
CA ALA A 623 1.31 0.71 18.84
C ALA A 623 0.96 1.97 18.01
N PRO A 624 1.02 1.89 16.67
CA PRO A 624 0.54 2.95 15.79
C PRO A 624 -0.98 2.92 15.55
N VAL A 625 -1.60 4.10 15.71
CA VAL A 625 -2.95 4.42 15.27
C VAL A 625 -2.86 5.37 14.07
N LEU A 626 -3.34 4.91 12.92
CA LEU A 626 -3.41 5.70 11.69
C LEU A 626 -4.88 6.05 11.45
N ASN A 627 -5.27 7.28 11.78
CA ASN A 627 -6.64 7.76 11.60
C ASN A 627 -6.79 8.44 10.23
N VAL A 628 -7.73 7.94 9.43
CA VAL A 628 -7.99 8.35 8.04
C VAL A 628 -6.72 8.54 7.20
N PRO A 629 -5.76 7.58 7.21
CA PRO A 629 -4.51 7.73 6.46
C PRO A 629 -4.73 7.54 4.96
N GLY A 630 -3.85 8.11 4.15
CA GLY A 630 -3.78 7.83 2.72
C GLY A 630 -2.65 6.85 2.38
N GLY A 631 -2.80 6.13 1.28
CA GLY A 631 -1.71 5.45 0.60
C GLY A 631 -1.91 5.57 -0.91
N ARG A 632 -0.84 5.41 -1.69
CA ARG A 632 -0.80 5.68 -3.13
C ARG A 632 -1.04 7.16 -3.45
N LEU A 633 -0.24 8.06 -2.87
CA LEU A 633 -0.33 9.52 -3.03
C LEU A 633 -0.27 9.94 -4.51
N ALA A 634 0.45 9.20 -5.35
CA ALA A 634 0.44 9.40 -6.80
C ALA A 634 -0.96 9.31 -7.44
N GLN A 635 -1.91 8.60 -6.81
CA GLN A 635 -3.31 8.54 -7.24
C GLN A 635 -4.13 9.78 -6.86
N PHE A 636 -3.62 10.70 -6.03
CA PHE A 636 -4.25 12.02 -5.87
C PHE A 636 -4.34 12.75 -7.20
N ALA A 637 -3.40 12.47 -8.12
CA ALA A 637 -3.46 13.01 -9.45
C ALA A 637 -4.70 12.56 -10.25
N GLY A 638 -5.32 11.44 -9.87
CA GLY A 638 -6.44 10.82 -10.57
C GLY A 638 -7.84 11.28 -10.16
N SER A 639 -8.01 12.48 -9.58
CA SER A 639 -9.31 13.10 -9.21
C SER A 639 -10.13 12.45 -8.07
N THR A 640 -9.53 11.54 -7.31
CA THR A 640 -10.22 10.79 -6.25
C THR A 640 -10.42 11.57 -4.95
N SER A 641 -9.86 12.78 -4.83
CA SER A 641 -9.87 13.59 -3.60
C SER A 641 -10.16 15.07 -3.88
N GLY A 642 -10.94 15.71 -3.00
CA GLY A 642 -11.14 17.16 -3.03
C GLY A 642 -9.84 17.97 -2.83
N LEU A 643 -8.85 17.42 -2.13
CA LEU A 643 -7.52 18.04 -1.95
C LEU A 643 -6.77 18.21 -3.27
N ALA A 644 -7.07 17.40 -4.28
CA ALA A 644 -6.41 17.46 -5.57
C ALA A 644 -6.86 18.66 -6.42
N THR A 645 -7.92 19.41 -6.04
CA THR A 645 -8.48 20.46 -6.90
C THR A 645 -7.47 21.55 -7.30
N PRO A 646 -6.68 22.15 -6.37
CA PRO A 646 -5.66 23.14 -6.75
C PRO A 646 -4.56 22.53 -7.63
N PHE A 647 -4.18 21.28 -7.35
CA PHE A 647 -3.21 20.52 -8.12
C PHE A 647 -3.69 20.29 -9.57
N LEU A 648 -4.93 19.85 -9.78
CA LEU A 648 -5.50 19.61 -11.10
C LEU A 648 -5.57 20.91 -11.92
N ALA A 649 -5.91 22.02 -11.26
CA ALA A 649 -5.95 23.34 -11.90
C ALA A 649 -4.55 23.82 -12.35
N SER A 650 -3.52 23.59 -11.53
CA SER A 650 -2.13 23.93 -11.87
C SER A 650 -1.65 23.20 -13.12
N PHE A 651 -1.88 21.89 -13.19
CA PHE A 651 -1.49 21.08 -14.35
C PHE A 651 -2.23 21.45 -15.61
N ALA A 652 -3.53 21.67 -15.51
CA ALA A 652 -4.34 22.14 -16.63
C ALA A 652 -3.79 23.46 -17.19
N ALA A 653 -3.45 24.40 -16.30
CA ALA A 653 -2.87 25.68 -16.69
C ALA A 653 -1.50 25.51 -17.37
N GLU A 654 -0.62 24.68 -16.82
CA GLU A 654 0.72 24.44 -17.37
C GLU A 654 0.68 23.72 -18.72
N ALA A 655 -0.19 22.72 -18.85
CA ALA A 655 -0.39 21.99 -20.11
C ALA A 655 -1.26 22.74 -21.12
N GLY A 656 -1.86 23.87 -20.75
CA GLY A 656 -2.70 24.69 -21.62
C GLY A 656 -4.01 24.03 -22.04
N ILE A 657 -4.57 23.17 -21.19
CA ILE A 657 -5.83 22.44 -21.44
C ILE A 657 -6.81 22.59 -20.27
N PRO A 658 -8.12 22.70 -20.51
CA PRO A 658 -9.09 22.81 -19.42
C PRO A 658 -9.24 21.49 -18.66
N VAL A 659 -9.41 21.56 -17.33
CA VAL A 659 -9.67 20.38 -16.47
C VAL A 659 -10.97 19.68 -16.90
N ARG A 660 -12.00 20.47 -17.20
CA ARG A 660 -13.35 19.98 -17.52
C ARG A 660 -13.91 20.70 -18.74
N THR A 661 -14.63 19.95 -19.56
CA THR A 661 -15.33 20.46 -20.75
C THR A 661 -16.74 19.89 -20.83
N CYS A 662 -17.61 20.57 -21.55
CA CYS A 662 -18.95 20.05 -21.82
C CYS A 662 -18.85 18.73 -22.59
N LYS A 663 -19.54 17.70 -22.09
CA LYS A 663 -19.46 16.28 -22.51
C LYS A 663 -18.10 15.60 -22.26
N GLY A 664 -17.09 16.31 -21.76
CA GLY A 664 -15.70 15.82 -21.67
C GLY A 664 -14.99 15.81 -23.03
N ASP A 665 -15.56 16.49 -24.03
CA ASP A 665 -14.96 16.61 -25.36
C ASP A 665 -13.68 17.45 -25.27
N PRO A 666 -12.53 16.97 -25.74
CA PRO A 666 -11.29 17.74 -25.68
C PRO A 666 -11.31 19.08 -26.44
N GLU A 667 -12.25 19.27 -27.38
CA GLU A 667 -12.46 20.58 -28.05
C GLU A 667 -13.74 21.28 -27.59
N GLY A 668 -14.40 20.74 -26.55
CA GLY A 668 -15.60 21.30 -25.95
C GLY A 668 -15.31 22.59 -25.18
N SER A 669 -16.37 23.36 -24.92
CA SER A 669 -16.27 24.54 -24.05
C SER A 669 -15.92 24.14 -22.63
N GLU A 670 -14.99 24.86 -22.01
CA GLU A 670 -14.65 24.73 -20.59
C GLU A 670 -15.90 24.96 -19.73
N CYS A 671 -16.03 24.19 -18.65
CA CYS A 671 -17.17 24.26 -17.75
C CYS A 671 -16.74 24.07 -16.29
N THR A 672 -17.45 24.74 -15.38
CA THR A 672 -17.32 24.52 -13.93
C THR A 672 -18.35 23.52 -13.42
N ASP A 673 -19.55 23.57 -14.00
CA ASP A 673 -20.71 22.75 -13.66
C ASP A 673 -21.65 22.57 -14.88
N ASP A 674 -22.70 21.76 -14.73
CA ASP A 674 -23.64 21.43 -15.80
C ASP A 674 -24.41 22.65 -16.33
N SER A 675 -24.52 23.74 -15.56
CA SER A 675 -25.22 24.97 -16.00
C SER A 675 -24.43 25.77 -17.04
N ALA A 676 -23.11 25.55 -17.11
CA ALA A 676 -22.25 26.13 -18.14
C ALA A 676 -22.39 25.42 -19.50
N CYS A 677 -23.07 24.26 -19.55
CA CYS A 677 -23.22 23.45 -20.75
C CYS A 677 -24.60 23.57 -21.39
N ALA A 678 -24.74 23.13 -22.64
CA ALA A 678 -26.03 23.15 -23.32
C ALA A 678 -27.03 22.20 -22.63
N PRO A 679 -28.35 22.43 -22.73
CA PRO A 679 -29.36 21.58 -22.09
C PRO A 679 -29.19 20.10 -22.44
N GLY A 680 -29.02 19.25 -21.43
CA GLY A 680 -28.83 17.80 -21.58
C GLY A 680 -27.37 17.37 -21.71
N GLU A 681 -26.43 18.31 -21.71
CA GLU A 681 -25.00 18.04 -21.59
C GLU A 681 -24.56 18.08 -20.13
N SER A 682 -23.45 17.40 -19.81
CA SER A 682 -22.87 17.40 -18.47
C SER A 682 -21.43 17.87 -18.54
N CYS A 683 -21.00 18.58 -17.50
CA CYS A 683 -19.62 18.99 -17.32
C CYS A 683 -18.81 17.79 -16.83
N ARG A 684 -17.87 17.32 -17.65
CA ARG A 684 -17.07 16.12 -17.37
C ARG A 684 -15.58 16.46 -17.48
N PHE A 685 -14.73 15.59 -16.94
CA PHE A 685 -13.31 15.71 -17.16
C PHE A 685 -13.00 15.70 -18.66
N ASN A 686 -12.09 16.58 -19.05
CA ASN A 686 -11.59 16.64 -20.41
C ASN A 686 -10.76 15.37 -20.69
N LEU A 687 -11.06 14.66 -21.78
CA LEU A 687 -10.34 13.43 -22.14
C LEU A 687 -8.84 13.66 -22.38
N ASP A 688 -8.44 14.82 -22.92
CA ASP A 688 -7.01 15.16 -23.10
C ASP A 688 -6.34 15.41 -21.73
N PHE A 689 -7.08 15.89 -20.74
CA PHE A 689 -6.59 16.06 -19.36
C PHE A 689 -6.46 14.72 -18.64
N GLU A 690 -7.42 13.81 -18.81
CA GLU A 690 -7.31 12.44 -18.30
C GLU A 690 -6.11 11.70 -18.91
N LEU A 691 -5.88 11.84 -20.22
CA LEU A 691 -4.70 11.30 -20.91
C LEU A 691 -3.39 11.86 -20.33
N MET A 692 -3.33 13.16 -20.05
CA MET A 692 -2.16 13.79 -19.44
C MET A 692 -1.87 13.20 -18.06
N LEU A 693 -2.87 13.12 -17.18
CA LEU A 693 -2.70 12.55 -15.83
C LEU A 693 -2.22 11.10 -15.87
N ASP A 694 -2.81 10.32 -16.76
CA ASP A 694 -2.45 8.92 -16.98
C ASP A 694 -1.02 8.76 -17.51
N SER A 695 -0.58 9.66 -18.39
CA SER A 695 0.78 9.72 -18.93
C SER A 695 1.81 10.19 -17.90
N ALA A 696 1.41 11.06 -16.97
CA ALA A 696 2.27 11.61 -15.91
C ALA A 696 2.43 10.66 -14.71
N LEU A 697 1.56 9.67 -14.56
CA LEU A 697 1.51 8.80 -13.39
C LEU A 697 2.86 8.14 -13.03
N PRO A 698 3.69 7.63 -13.98
CA PRO A 698 4.99 7.06 -13.63
C PRO A 698 5.92 8.05 -12.92
N ASN A 699 5.90 9.33 -13.33
CA ASN A 699 6.64 10.40 -12.65
C ASN A 699 6.08 10.64 -11.24
N PHE A 700 4.75 10.73 -11.10
CA PHE A 700 4.15 10.93 -9.77
C PHE A 700 4.47 9.79 -8.81
N GLN A 701 4.44 8.54 -9.27
CA GLN A 701 4.84 7.40 -8.44
C GLN A 701 6.30 7.51 -8.03
N THR A 702 7.18 7.81 -8.96
CA THR A 702 8.62 7.90 -8.70
C THR A 702 8.96 9.04 -7.73
N GLN A 703 8.28 10.19 -7.85
CA GLN A 703 8.59 11.41 -7.09
C GLN A 703 7.83 11.49 -5.75
N LEU A 704 6.65 10.87 -5.61
CA LEU A 704 5.84 10.93 -4.38
C LEU A 704 5.96 9.68 -3.50
N ASP A 705 6.17 8.50 -4.09
CA ASP A 705 6.19 7.25 -3.33
C ASP A 705 7.34 7.14 -2.30
N PRO A 706 8.50 7.84 -2.43
CA PRO A 706 9.48 7.93 -1.35
C PRO A 706 8.90 8.49 -0.03
N GLY A 707 7.89 9.36 -0.12
CA GLY A 707 7.17 9.92 1.02
C GLY A 707 5.88 9.18 1.38
N ASP A 708 5.45 8.21 0.58
CA ASP A 708 4.18 7.52 0.76
C ASP A 708 4.32 6.32 1.71
N GLY A 709 3.50 6.28 2.75
CA GLY A 709 3.43 5.17 3.68
C GLY A 709 3.24 3.80 3.00
N ILE A 710 2.56 3.75 1.83
CA ILE A 710 2.36 2.49 1.09
C ILE A 710 3.68 1.80 0.71
N SER A 711 4.78 2.54 0.58
CA SER A 711 6.10 2.00 0.21
C SER A 711 6.79 1.28 1.38
N TYR A 712 6.30 1.47 2.62
CA TYR A 712 6.95 1.00 3.85
C TYR A 712 6.10 -0.03 4.62
N VAL A 713 4.78 -0.04 4.38
CA VAL A 713 3.81 -0.79 5.20
C VAL A 713 4.03 -2.30 5.30
N ARG A 714 4.74 -2.92 4.34
CA ARG A 714 5.13 -4.34 4.46
C ARG A 714 5.89 -4.59 5.76
N GLY A 715 6.70 -3.61 6.20
CA GLY A 715 7.51 -3.67 7.41
C GLY A 715 6.74 -3.78 8.72
N PHE A 716 5.43 -3.50 8.72
CA PHE A 716 4.63 -3.64 9.94
C PHE A 716 4.35 -5.10 10.31
N ARG A 717 4.00 -5.95 9.33
CA ARG A 717 3.52 -7.31 9.60
C ARG A 717 3.93 -8.36 8.58
N ILE A 718 4.05 -8.00 7.30
CA ILE A 718 4.33 -8.96 6.22
C ILE A 718 5.82 -9.26 6.16
N GLU A 719 6.69 -8.25 6.22
CA GLU A 719 8.15 -8.36 6.14
C GLU A 719 8.84 -7.47 7.17
N PRO A 720 8.64 -7.72 8.47
CA PRO A 720 9.22 -6.87 9.49
C PRO A 720 10.74 -7.09 9.54
N ARG A 721 11.50 -6.10 9.04
CA ARG A 721 12.98 -6.15 9.00
C ARG A 721 13.62 -5.81 10.35
N LEU A 722 12.95 -4.98 11.14
CA LEU A 722 13.53 -4.26 12.28
C LEU A 722 12.98 -4.70 13.63
N SER A 723 11.84 -5.40 13.65
CA SER A 723 11.13 -5.81 14.85
C SER A 723 10.34 -7.10 14.58
N ASP A 724 9.62 -7.58 15.59
CA ASP A 724 8.50 -8.49 15.36
C ASP A 724 7.32 -7.76 14.68
N PRO A 725 6.35 -8.47 14.06
CA PRO A 725 5.10 -7.85 13.63
C PRO A 725 4.42 -7.08 14.75
N ARG A 726 3.92 -5.91 14.39
CA ARG A 726 3.36 -4.97 15.36
C ARG A 726 1.84 -4.95 15.28
N PRO A 727 1.15 -4.70 16.41
CA PRO A 727 -0.25 -4.31 16.39
C PRO A 727 -0.38 -2.98 15.63
N VAL A 728 -1.41 -2.84 14.78
CA VAL A 728 -1.67 -1.59 14.02
C VAL A 728 -3.16 -1.36 13.94
N LEU A 729 -3.62 -0.18 14.33
CA LEU A 729 -5.01 0.24 14.18
C LEU A 729 -5.12 1.26 13.04
N ILE A 730 -5.84 0.93 11.97
CA ILE A 730 -6.28 1.91 10.97
C ILE A 730 -7.74 2.25 11.23
N GLN A 731 -8.07 3.54 11.26
CA GLN A 731 -9.45 4.02 11.37
C GLN A 731 -9.86 4.70 10.08
N GLU A 732 -11.04 4.36 9.56
CA GLU A 732 -11.58 4.87 8.30
C GLU A 732 -12.99 5.41 8.52
N GLY A 733 -13.29 6.60 7.99
CA GLY A 733 -14.65 7.10 7.90
C GLY A 733 -15.29 6.74 6.56
N ILE A 734 -16.44 6.07 6.57
CA ILE A 734 -17.17 5.72 5.35
C ILE A 734 -17.64 7.01 4.65
N GLY A 735 -17.34 7.12 3.36
CA GLY A 735 -17.70 8.31 2.57
C GLY A 735 -16.73 9.47 2.75
N ASP A 736 -15.49 9.19 3.17
CA ASP A 736 -14.41 10.16 3.14
C ASP A 736 -14.17 10.66 1.71
N ILE A 737 -14.32 11.96 1.50
CA ILE A 737 -14.12 12.64 0.22
C ILE A 737 -12.78 13.39 0.15
N VAL A 738 -12.08 13.49 1.29
CA VAL A 738 -10.77 14.13 1.41
C VAL A 738 -9.70 13.09 1.14
N LEU A 739 -9.73 11.95 1.82
CA LEU A 739 -8.92 10.78 1.49
C LEU A 739 -9.86 9.63 1.20
N ALA A 740 -10.13 9.43 -0.09
CA ALA A 740 -11.09 8.42 -0.52
C ALA A 740 -10.75 7.05 0.06
N ASN A 741 -11.76 6.35 0.56
CA ASN A 741 -11.64 5.04 1.21
C ASN A 741 -10.70 4.05 0.49
N PRO A 742 -10.70 3.93 -0.86
CA PRO A 742 -9.77 3.04 -1.56
C PRO A 742 -8.28 3.28 -1.26
N LEU A 743 -7.87 4.50 -0.92
CA LEU A 743 -6.49 4.86 -0.55
C LEU A 743 -6.15 4.32 0.85
N THR A 744 -7.02 4.57 1.83
CA THR A 744 -6.93 4.02 3.19
C THR A 744 -6.90 2.49 3.16
N GLU A 745 -7.79 1.88 2.37
CA GLU A 745 -7.85 0.44 2.21
C GLU A 745 -6.63 -0.14 1.48
N ALA A 746 -6.01 0.61 0.55
CA ALA A 746 -4.77 0.18 -0.09
C ALA A 746 -3.64 0.08 0.94
N LEU A 747 -3.55 1.06 1.84
CA LEU A 747 -2.61 1.03 2.96
C LEU A 747 -2.86 -0.18 3.87
N ALA A 748 -4.12 -0.40 4.28
CA ALA A 748 -4.50 -1.56 5.09
C ALA A 748 -4.14 -2.90 4.43
N ARG A 749 -4.41 -3.04 3.12
CA ARG A 749 -4.01 -4.23 2.35
C ARG A 749 -2.49 -4.40 2.26
N GLY A 750 -1.75 -3.31 2.15
CA GLY A 750 -0.29 -3.29 2.14
C GLY A 750 0.34 -3.73 3.47
N ILE A 751 -0.34 -3.49 4.59
CA ILE A 751 0.05 -4.00 5.92
C ILE A 751 -0.32 -5.48 6.10
N GLY A 752 -1.31 -5.97 5.34
CA GLY A 752 -1.91 -7.29 5.58
C GLY A 752 -2.96 -7.27 6.70
N LEU A 753 -3.73 -6.18 6.81
CA LEU A 753 -4.85 -6.11 7.74
C LEU A 753 -6.11 -6.71 7.13
N PRO A 754 -6.86 -7.55 7.87
CA PRO A 754 -8.16 -7.98 7.41
C PRO A 754 -9.16 -6.80 7.43
N ALA A 755 -10.05 -6.77 6.44
CA ALA A 755 -11.10 -5.76 6.39
C ALA A 755 -12.22 -6.08 7.39
N ASN A 756 -12.67 -5.08 8.17
CA ASN A 756 -13.82 -5.15 9.09
C ASN A 756 -13.72 -6.20 10.22
N ARG A 757 -12.51 -6.64 10.58
CA ARG A 757 -12.30 -7.49 11.75
C ARG A 757 -10.95 -7.16 12.39
N ALA A 758 -10.88 -7.38 13.69
CA ALA A 758 -9.62 -7.36 14.42
C ALA A 758 -8.91 -8.71 14.20
N ASP A 759 -7.63 -8.64 13.87
CA ASP A 759 -6.68 -9.74 13.92
C ASP A 759 -6.01 -9.73 15.29
N THR A 760 -6.38 -10.63 16.20
CA THR A 760 -5.81 -10.65 17.55
C THR A 760 -4.54 -11.49 17.58
N ALA A 761 -3.35 -10.93 17.80
CA ALA A 761 -2.08 -11.67 17.88
C ALA A 761 -1.59 -11.98 19.29
N THR A 762 -0.69 -12.96 19.45
CA THR A 762 0.09 -13.12 20.68
C THR A 762 0.84 -11.83 21.07
N GLN A 763 1.06 -10.90 20.12
CA GLN A 763 1.69 -9.59 20.33
C GLN A 763 0.73 -8.39 20.29
N GLY A 764 -0.59 -8.62 20.24
CA GLY A 764 -1.60 -7.55 20.19
C GLY A 764 -2.50 -7.59 18.95
N VAL A 765 -3.51 -6.71 18.91
CA VAL A 765 -4.57 -6.69 17.91
C VAL A 765 -4.21 -5.74 16.76
N ALA A 766 -4.57 -6.09 15.53
CA ALA A 766 -4.43 -5.20 14.38
C ALA A 766 -5.70 -5.20 13.54
N GLY A 767 -6.02 -4.10 12.85
CA GLY A 767 -7.18 -4.10 11.96
C GLY A 767 -7.51 -2.75 11.33
N LEU A 768 -8.31 -2.82 10.27
CA LEU A 768 -8.99 -1.66 9.69
C LEU A 768 -10.40 -1.56 10.28
N TRP A 769 -10.66 -0.47 10.98
CA TRP A 769 -11.95 -0.17 11.58
C TRP A 769 -12.70 0.93 10.84
N ARG A 770 -13.94 0.66 10.44
CA ARG A 770 -14.77 1.58 9.67
C ARG A 770 -15.82 2.23 10.55
N PHE A 771 -15.95 3.54 10.44
CA PHE A 771 -16.94 4.35 11.13
C PHE A 771 -18.01 4.83 10.15
N PRO A 772 -19.30 4.77 10.53
CA PRO A 772 -20.40 5.11 9.63
C PRO A 772 -20.40 6.61 9.26
N PRO A 773 -21.07 6.97 8.13
CA PRO A 773 -21.29 8.36 7.75
C PRO A 773 -22.10 9.12 8.84
N PRO A 774 -22.10 10.46 8.86
CA PRO A 774 -21.66 11.36 7.78
C PRO A 774 -20.26 11.96 7.93
N THR A 775 -19.55 11.65 9.02
CA THR A 775 -18.35 12.42 9.40
C THR A 775 -17.18 12.26 8.41
N GLY A 776 -17.08 11.13 7.70
CA GLY A 776 -16.07 10.90 6.67
C GLY A 776 -14.65 11.15 7.20
N HIS A 777 -13.96 12.15 6.67
CA HIS A 777 -12.60 12.50 7.09
C HIS A 777 -12.49 12.97 8.55
N GLY A 778 -13.54 13.56 9.11
CA GLY A 778 -13.51 14.20 10.42
C GLY A 778 -13.75 13.24 11.60
N ILE A 779 -13.68 11.93 11.41
CA ILE A 779 -14.12 10.94 12.41
C ILE A 779 -13.36 11.05 13.75
N PHE A 780 -12.13 11.56 13.78
CA PHE A 780 -11.41 11.78 15.04
C PHE A 780 -12.11 12.76 16.01
N GLY A 781 -13.01 13.61 15.49
CA GLY A 781 -13.87 14.45 16.33
C GLY A 781 -14.90 13.67 17.16
N LEU A 782 -15.17 12.41 16.82
CA LEU A 782 -16.12 11.54 17.51
C LEU A 782 -15.48 10.92 18.76
N ALA A 783 -16.23 10.89 19.86
CA ALA A 783 -15.73 10.41 21.15
C ALA A 783 -15.39 8.90 21.11
N GLU A 784 -16.20 8.11 20.41
CA GLU A 784 -16.01 6.67 20.23
C GLU A 784 -14.74 6.34 19.43
N VAL A 785 -14.37 7.18 18.46
CA VAL A 785 -13.15 7.01 17.64
C VAL A 785 -11.92 7.27 18.50
N ARG A 786 -11.92 8.35 19.30
CA ARG A 786 -10.86 8.65 20.25
C ARG A 786 -10.75 7.59 21.34
N ALA A 787 -11.88 7.15 21.90
CA ALA A 787 -11.91 6.11 22.92
C ALA A 787 -11.30 4.80 22.42
N GLN A 788 -11.60 4.39 21.18
CA GLN A 788 -10.97 3.23 20.55
C GLN A 788 -9.45 3.40 20.41
N ALA A 789 -9.01 4.55 19.89
CA ALA A 789 -7.58 4.84 19.73
C ALA A 789 -6.83 4.84 21.06
N ILE A 790 -7.41 5.46 22.10
CA ILE A 790 -6.79 5.55 23.43
C ILE A 790 -6.77 4.18 24.10
N THR A 791 -7.85 3.41 24.03
CA THR A 791 -7.86 2.04 24.57
C THR A 791 -6.79 1.17 23.91
N PHE A 792 -6.61 1.32 22.60
CA PHE A 792 -5.55 0.64 21.86
C PHE A 792 -4.16 1.07 22.33
N LEU A 793 -3.92 2.37 22.48
CA LEU A 793 -2.61 2.91 22.91
C LEU A 793 -2.29 2.58 24.38
N GLU A 794 -3.27 2.73 25.28
CA GLU A 794 -3.14 2.41 26.71
C GLU A 794 -2.82 0.93 26.93
N SER A 795 -3.44 0.06 26.12
CA SER A 795 -3.20 -1.39 26.17
C SER A 795 -1.94 -1.83 25.42
N ASN A 796 -1.12 -0.89 24.93
CA ASN A 796 0.04 -1.15 24.06
C ASN A 796 -0.31 -2.05 22.86
N GLY A 797 -1.44 -1.77 22.24
CA GLY A 797 -1.95 -2.47 21.07
C GLY A 797 -2.63 -3.80 21.36
N THR A 798 -2.89 -4.18 22.62
CA THR A 798 -3.50 -5.49 22.95
C THR A 798 -5.03 -5.51 22.95
N ILE A 799 -5.69 -4.36 22.85
CA ILE A 799 -7.16 -4.23 22.87
C ILE A 799 -7.63 -3.28 21.76
N ILE A 800 -8.54 -3.74 20.90
CA ILE A 800 -9.36 -2.88 20.03
C ILE A 800 -10.81 -3.03 20.45
N THR A 801 -11.45 -1.93 20.83
CA THR A 801 -12.89 -1.93 21.14
C THR A 801 -13.71 -1.88 19.86
N THR A 802 -14.78 -2.67 19.81
CA THR A 802 -15.80 -2.54 18.77
C THR A 802 -16.78 -1.43 19.20
N PRO A 803 -17.07 -0.44 18.35
CA PRO A 803 -18.08 0.59 18.61
C PRO A 803 -19.48 0.04 18.90
#